data_AF-A0AAU9XA71-F1
#
_entry.id   AF-A0AAU9XA71-F1
#
_cell.length_a   1.000
_cell.length_b   1.000
_cell.length_c   1.000
_cell.angle_alpha   90.00
_cell.angle_beta   90.00
_cell.angle_gamma   90.00
#
_symmetry.space_group_name_H-M   'P 1'
#
loop_
_entity.id
_entity.type
_entity.pdbx_description
1 polymer ?
#
loop_
_entity_poly.entity_id
_entity_poly.type
_entity_poly.pdbx_seq_one_letter_code
_entity_poly.pdbx_strand_id
1 'polypeptide(L)'
;MGRKVTLAACSLNQWALDFEGNLKRILQSINIARAHGATYRLGPELEIPGYGCNDHFLESDTLLHSFQVLALLLKSPVTKDIICDVGMPVMHRNVRYNCRVIFLNGKILLIRPKMTLACDANYREGRWFTRWAKTRQTEEYFLPRMISEITGQVTVPFGDGVISTLDTCVGTEICEELFSVNCPHIAMALDGVEIFTNASASHHQLRKLNKRVEYVKDATTKGGGIYVYANMRGCDGERVYYDGCSMVAVNGKIVAQGSQFSMQEVEVVTSTVDLEEVRSHRGAKPTFGSNAMDLTQSYPRIKVDFALSREDDISVAPAEPIDVHYHTPEEEISLGPACWLWDYLRRSGQAGFFLPLSGGIDSSSTACIVSSMCHQVCQAVKSGDQQVLEDARRIVNDNNYIPTNPKEFAGRIFVTCYMGTENSSEETRKRASNLAEEIGSHHMGITIDAAVSAVLGIFTAVSGKIPKFKLYGGTHRENLALQNVQARLRMVLAYLFAQLIMWARGLPGGLLVLGSANVDESLCGYLTKYDCSSADINPIGGISKKDLKSFIFYCVEKFNFSSLIRILGAPPTAELEPLADGQIQQTDEEDMGMTYDELSMFGCLRKVTRCGPYSMFCKLIHTWRGTYTPAKVAEKIKRFFRAYSINRHKMTTLTPAYHAENYSPDDNRFDLRPFLYNTHWSWQMRLIDEEVRRLQVAEASLLRHQEPRLHVNSDTLYGSSHDPHTGNNEGMTSSPVKSERTGNQFGTEEHQTRRERLERTLETLTNFNRGTTRTQNRGTPPCPALIRIKSEPVDHEEGRATHGTVDDPDIRPRKRSEANMAGSSDGEFVSGEKYMRITSP
;
A
#
# COMPACT_ATOMS: atom_id res chain seq x y z
N MET A 1 11.76 36.09 25.91
CA MET A 1 12.05 34.67 25.60
C MET A 1 10.82 34.15 24.90
N GLY A 2 10.94 33.72 23.64
CA GLY A 2 9.82 33.11 22.95
C GLY A 2 9.38 31.82 23.65
N ARG A 3 8.07 31.63 23.80
CA ARG A 3 7.50 30.54 24.59
C ARG A 3 6.70 29.57 23.72
N LYS A 4 5.56 30.00 23.17
CA LYS A 4 4.68 29.13 22.39
C LYS A 4 4.88 29.35 20.90
N VAL A 5 5.04 28.25 20.16
CA VAL A 5 5.22 28.24 18.71
C VAL A 5 4.13 27.40 18.06
N THR A 6 3.61 27.84 16.91
CA THR A 6 2.65 27.07 16.12
C THR A 6 3.36 26.52 14.88
N LEU A 7 3.38 25.19 14.77
CA LEU A 7 4.10 24.46 13.71
C LEU A 7 3.09 23.72 12.83
N ALA A 8 3.39 23.59 11.54
CA ALA A 8 2.57 22.88 10.58
C ALA A 8 3.31 21.70 9.93
N ALA A 9 2.68 20.53 9.92
CA ALA A 9 3.08 19.36 9.17
C ALA A 9 2.07 19.08 8.05
N CYS A 10 2.56 18.81 6.84
CA CYS A 10 1.69 18.67 5.67
C CYS A 10 1.73 17.26 5.08
N SER A 11 0.55 16.75 4.69
CA SER A 11 0.43 15.60 3.81
C SER A 11 -0.12 16.03 2.45
N LEU A 12 0.69 15.83 1.42
CA LEU A 12 0.39 16.27 0.06
C LEU A 12 0.31 15.10 -0.91
N ASN A 13 -0.68 15.14 -1.80
CA ASN A 13 -0.85 14.20 -2.90
C ASN A 13 -0.13 14.67 -4.16
N GLN A 14 1.20 14.75 -4.08
CA GLN A 14 2.01 15.11 -5.24
C GLN A 14 1.93 14.06 -6.34
N TRP A 15 2.29 14.47 -7.55
CA TRP A 15 2.38 13.61 -8.71
C TRP A 15 3.75 13.82 -9.36
N ALA A 16 4.45 12.72 -9.65
CA ALA A 16 5.78 12.77 -10.28
C ALA A 16 5.75 13.63 -11.54
N LEU A 17 6.61 14.65 -11.57
CA LEU A 17 6.79 15.63 -12.66
C LEU A 17 5.60 16.58 -12.92
N ASP A 18 4.51 16.51 -12.15
CA ASP A 18 3.40 17.47 -12.21
C ASP A 18 3.79 18.77 -11.46
N PHE A 19 4.77 19.50 -11.99
CA PHE A 19 5.32 20.69 -11.34
C PHE A 19 4.26 21.77 -11.06
N GLU A 20 3.27 21.91 -11.95
CA GLU A 20 2.17 22.86 -11.81
C GLU A 20 1.22 22.46 -10.66
N GLY A 21 0.75 21.21 -10.63
CA GLY A 21 -0.10 20.72 -9.55
C GLY A 21 0.64 20.65 -8.22
N ASN A 22 1.90 20.23 -8.23
CA ASN A 22 2.73 20.18 -7.03
C ASN A 22 2.96 21.57 -6.44
N LEU A 23 3.22 22.59 -7.28
CA LEU A 23 3.31 23.99 -6.85
C LEU A 23 2.00 24.45 -6.19
N LYS A 24 0.85 24.17 -6.81
CA LYS A 24 -0.47 24.55 -6.27
C LYS A 24 -0.72 23.95 -4.89
N ARG A 25 -0.44 22.65 -4.73
CA ARG A 25 -0.60 21.93 -3.45
C ARG A 25 0.33 22.48 -2.37
N ILE A 26 1.58 22.80 -2.71
CA ILE A 26 2.54 23.43 -1.78
C ILE A 26 2.01 24.81 -1.34
N LEU A 27 1.64 25.68 -2.29
CA LEU A 27 1.10 27.02 -2.00
C LEU A 27 -0.17 26.95 -1.15
N GLN A 28 -1.10 26.04 -1.46
CA GLN A 28 -2.32 25.83 -0.69
C GLN A 28 -1.99 25.42 0.75
N SER A 29 -1.05 24.49 0.94
CA SER A 29 -0.64 24.04 2.27
C SER A 29 0.00 25.16 3.11
N ILE A 30 0.80 26.03 2.48
CA ILE A 30 1.40 27.20 3.13
C ILE A 30 0.30 28.20 3.53
N ASN A 31 -0.67 28.44 2.65
CA ASN A 31 -1.79 29.33 2.95
C ASN A 31 -2.64 28.82 4.12
N ILE A 32 -2.95 27.52 4.16
CA ILE A 32 -3.67 26.89 5.28
C ILE A 32 -2.86 26.99 6.58
N ALA A 33 -1.56 26.66 6.54
CA ALA A 33 -0.68 26.76 7.70
C ALA A 33 -0.67 28.18 8.29
N ARG A 34 -0.55 29.20 7.43
CA ARG A 34 -0.57 30.62 7.83
C ARG A 34 -1.92 31.03 8.39
N ALA A 35 -3.02 30.58 7.78
CA ALA A 35 -4.38 30.86 8.27
C ALA A 35 -4.61 30.29 9.68
N HIS A 36 -3.96 29.17 10.02
CA HIS A 36 -3.95 28.59 11.35
C HIS A 36 -2.85 29.15 12.27
N GLY A 37 -2.16 30.22 11.86
CA GLY A 37 -1.18 30.93 12.68
C GLY A 37 0.20 30.28 12.78
N ALA A 38 0.51 29.28 11.95
CA ALA A 38 1.82 28.64 11.96
C ALA A 38 2.92 29.56 11.41
N THR A 39 4.09 29.51 12.05
CA THR A 39 5.30 30.28 11.66
C THR A 39 6.38 29.39 11.04
N TYR A 40 6.19 28.07 11.06
CA TYR A 40 6.99 27.08 10.35
C TYR A 40 6.09 26.07 9.65
N ARG A 41 6.33 25.82 8.36
CA ARG A 41 5.64 24.79 7.58
C ARG A 41 6.64 23.76 7.05
N LEU A 42 6.38 22.49 7.37
CA LEU A 42 7.13 21.33 6.87
C LEU A 42 6.34 20.60 5.78
N GLY A 43 6.93 20.52 4.58
CA GLY A 43 6.42 19.69 3.49
C GLY A 43 7.07 18.30 3.38
N PRO A 44 6.47 17.35 2.64
CA PRO A 44 7.03 16.02 2.41
C PRO A 44 8.36 16.00 1.65
N GLU A 45 9.05 14.86 1.68
CA GLU A 45 10.30 14.62 0.95
C GLU A 45 10.12 14.78 -0.57
N LEU A 46 11.03 15.50 -1.24
CA LEU A 46 11.01 15.74 -2.69
C LEU A 46 9.65 16.24 -3.21
N GLU A 47 8.90 17.00 -2.41
CA GLU A 47 7.54 17.41 -2.77
C GLU A 47 7.44 18.27 -4.05
N ILE A 48 8.48 18.99 -4.45
CA ILE A 48 8.44 19.84 -5.65
C ILE A 48 8.26 19.00 -6.93
N PRO A 49 9.15 18.04 -7.24
CA PRO A 49 8.95 17.14 -8.37
C PRO A 49 8.02 15.96 -8.07
N GLY A 50 7.78 15.63 -6.79
CA GLY A 50 7.24 14.34 -6.37
C GLY A 50 8.36 13.32 -6.15
N TYR A 51 8.18 12.40 -5.18
CA TYR A 51 9.22 11.44 -4.81
C TYR A 51 9.49 10.39 -5.88
N GLY A 52 8.43 9.82 -6.46
CA GLY A 52 8.44 8.70 -7.41
C GLY A 52 8.92 9.02 -8.82
N CYS A 53 9.77 10.04 -9.03
CA CYS A 53 10.28 10.39 -10.36
C CYS A 53 11.23 9.35 -10.97
N ASN A 54 11.79 8.44 -10.16
CA ASN A 54 12.73 7.40 -10.60
C ASN A 54 13.88 7.96 -11.46
N ASP A 55 14.12 7.38 -12.64
CA ASP A 55 15.22 7.75 -13.53
C ASP A 55 15.06 9.16 -14.12
N HIS A 56 13.89 9.80 -14.01
CA HIS A 56 13.75 11.21 -14.33
C HIS A 56 14.60 12.10 -13.42
N PHE A 57 15.01 11.64 -12.23
CA PHE A 57 16.04 12.37 -11.46
C PHE A 57 17.39 12.45 -12.18
N LEU A 58 17.67 11.54 -13.14
CA LEU A 58 18.89 11.58 -13.95
C LEU A 58 18.84 12.68 -15.02
N GLU A 59 17.64 13.14 -15.38
CA GLU A 59 17.40 14.18 -16.38
C GLU A 59 17.62 15.58 -15.77
N SER A 60 18.29 16.47 -16.51
CA SER A 60 18.55 17.84 -16.06
C SER A 60 17.28 18.65 -15.87
N ASP A 61 16.24 18.34 -16.64
CA ASP A 61 14.98 19.08 -16.67
C ASP A 61 14.25 18.99 -15.33
N THR A 62 14.35 17.84 -14.66
CA THR A 62 13.81 17.68 -13.29
C THR A 62 14.43 18.68 -12.31
N LEU A 63 15.74 18.95 -12.41
CA LEU A 63 16.41 19.95 -11.58
C LEU A 63 15.99 21.37 -11.99
N LEU A 64 15.96 21.64 -13.30
CA LEU A 64 15.57 22.94 -13.85
C LEU A 64 14.15 23.34 -13.42
N HIS A 65 13.17 22.48 -13.64
CA HIS A 65 11.77 22.74 -13.30
C HIS A 65 11.57 22.81 -11.78
N SER A 66 12.33 22.03 -11.00
CA SER A 66 12.31 22.17 -9.54
C SER A 66 12.78 23.57 -9.10
N PHE A 67 13.81 24.13 -9.74
CA PHE A 67 14.24 25.51 -9.48
C PHE A 67 13.23 26.55 -9.99
N GLN A 68 12.54 26.31 -11.11
CA GLN A 68 11.45 27.18 -11.56
C GLN A 68 10.29 27.23 -10.57
N VAL A 69 9.89 26.08 -10.03
CA VAL A 69 8.88 26.01 -8.96
C VAL A 69 9.38 26.73 -7.70
N LEU A 70 10.62 26.49 -7.27
CA LEU A 70 11.22 27.20 -6.13
C LEU A 70 11.21 28.73 -6.34
N ALA A 71 11.53 29.21 -7.54
CA ALA A 71 11.48 30.63 -7.89
C ALA A 71 10.07 31.22 -7.73
N LEU A 72 9.03 30.47 -8.11
CA LEU A 72 7.63 30.88 -7.91
C LEU A 72 7.23 30.89 -6.44
N LEU A 73 7.67 29.89 -5.66
CA LEU A 73 7.46 29.85 -4.22
C LEU A 73 8.12 31.07 -3.53
N LEU A 74 9.37 31.39 -3.85
CA LEU A 74 10.11 32.52 -3.28
C LEU A 74 9.46 33.89 -3.56
N LYS A 75 8.80 34.04 -4.72
CA LYS A 75 8.08 35.27 -5.11
C LYS A 75 6.68 35.36 -4.49
N SER A 76 6.16 34.27 -3.97
CA SER A 76 4.76 34.20 -3.57
C SER A 76 4.49 35.01 -2.30
N PRO A 77 3.45 35.85 -2.26
CA PRO A 77 3.11 36.61 -1.04
C PRO A 77 2.60 35.70 0.09
N VAL A 78 2.18 34.47 -0.20
CA VAL A 78 1.72 33.54 0.84
C VAL A 78 2.86 32.99 1.70
N THR A 79 4.11 33.04 1.22
CA THR A 79 5.30 32.58 1.95
C THR A 79 5.92 33.66 2.82
N LYS A 80 5.27 34.82 2.97
CA LYS A 80 5.74 35.90 3.82
C LYS A 80 5.47 35.57 5.29
N ASP A 81 6.47 35.86 6.13
CA ASP A 81 6.45 35.72 7.60
C ASP A 81 6.17 34.29 8.09
N ILE A 82 6.62 33.30 7.31
CA ILE A 82 6.58 31.88 7.64
C ILE A 82 7.83 31.18 7.07
N ILE A 83 8.52 30.39 7.89
CA ILE A 83 9.61 29.54 7.40
C ILE A 83 9.02 28.38 6.62
N CYS A 84 9.46 28.22 5.38
CA CYS A 84 9.03 27.15 4.49
C CYS A 84 10.19 26.16 4.29
N ASP A 85 9.96 24.90 4.64
CA ASP A 85 10.87 23.79 4.41
C ASP A 85 10.28 22.90 3.29
N VAL A 86 10.91 22.93 2.12
CA VAL A 86 10.47 22.22 0.91
C VAL A 86 11.51 21.24 0.38
N GLY A 87 11.06 20.21 -0.35
CA GLY A 87 11.94 19.15 -0.87
C GLY A 87 12.17 19.21 -2.37
N MET A 88 13.42 19.13 -2.82
CA MET A 88 13.78 19.02 -4.25
C MET A 88 15.16 18.38 -4.48
N PRO A 89 15.45 17.83 -5.67
CA PRO A 89 16.79 17.42 -6.04
C PRO A 89 17.67 18.65 -6.30
N VAL A 90 18.91 18.63 -5.79
CA VAL A 90 19.90 19.69 -6.03
C VAL A 90 21.22 19.05 -6.46
N MET A 91 21.83 19.58 -7.51
CA MET A 91 23.17 19.20 -7.93
C MET A 91 24.19 20.21 -7.39
N HIS A 92 25.08 19.75 -6.50
CA HIS A 92 26.18 20.54 -5.96
C HIS A 92 27.51 19.92 -6.39
N ARG A 93 28.36 20.72 -7.04
CA ARG A 93 29.67 20.28 -7.57
C ARG A 93 29.58 18.98 -8.40
N ASN A 94 28.63 18.92 -9.33
CA ASN A 94 28.32 17.76 -10.17
C ASN A 94 27.85 16.50 -9.43
N VAL A 95 27.45 16.61 -8.17
CA VAL A 95 26.87 15.51 -7.39
C VAL A 95 25.43 15.82 -7.06
N ARG A 96 24.52 14.88 -7.33
CA ARG A 96 23.08 15.04 -7.09
C ARG A 96 22.71 14.58 -5.68
N TYR A 97 21.97 15.42 -4.98
CA TYR A 97 21.49 15.19 -3.62
C TYR A 97 19.98 15.33 -3.57
N ASN A 98 19.36 14.53 -2.70
CA ASN A 98 18.00 14.77 -2.24
C ASN A 98 18.07 15.81 -1.12
N CYS A 99 17.41 16.95 -1.27
CA CYS A 99 17.60 18.10 -0.40
C CYS A 99 16.31 18.65 0.17
N ARG A 100 16.44 19.22 1.37
CA ARG A 100 15.54 20.23 1.91
C ARG A 100 16.06 21.61 1.57
N VAL A 101 15.20 22.49 1.10
CA VAL A 101 15.48 23.90 0.84
C VAL A 101 14.63 24.70 1.81
N ILE A 102 15.27 25.33 2.78
CA ILE A 102 14.62 26.11 3.83
C ILE A 102 14.73 27.57 3.46
N PHE A 103 13.61 28.28 3.39
CA PHE A 103 13.57 29.69 3.00
C PHE A 103 12.57 30.49 3.85
N LEU A 104 12.82 31.80 3.92
CA LEU A 104 11.98 32.77 4.63
C LEU A 104 12.04 34.10 3.87
N ASN A 105 10.89 34.74 3.67
CA ASN A 105 10.80 36.10 3.12
C ASN A 105 11.64 36.32 1.84
N GLY A 106 11.55 35.36 0.91
CA GLY A 106 12.25 35.42 -0.38
C GLY A 106 13.76 35.18 -0.30
N LYS A 107 14.29 34.72 0.84
CA LYS A 107 15.71 34.36 1.04
C LYS A 107 15.84 32.89 1.39
N ILE A 108 16.78 32.20 0.75
CA ILE A 108 17.13 30.82 1.11
C ILE A 108 18.09 30.86 2.29
N LEU A 109 17.75 30.11 3.34
CA LEU A 109 18.48 30.04 4.61
C LEU A 109 19.51 28.91 4.59
N LEU A 110 19.09 27.71 4.18
CA LEU A 110 19.90 26.49 4.17
C LEU A 110 19.38 25.51 3.10
N ILE A 111 20.31 24.86 2.40
CA ILE A 111 20.02 23.65 1.62
C ILE A 111 20.61 22.45 2.37
N ARG A 112 19.77 21.60 2.94
CA ARG A 112 20.18 20.42 3.72
C ARG A 112 20.05 19.14 2.87
N PRO A 113 21.17 18.55 2.37
CA PRO A 113 21.15 17.28 1.65
C PRO A 113 20.97 16.08 2.58
N LYS A 114 20.29 15.03 2.11
CA LYS A 114 20.10 13.74 2.79
C LYS A 114 21.42 13.03 3.04
N MET A 115 21.60 12.48 4.24
CA MET A 115 22.82 11.86 4.74
C MET A 115 22.72 10.33 4.82
N THR A 116 21.50 9.80 4.94
CA THR A 116 21.20 8.37 4.90
C THR A 116 20.17 8.10 3.81
N LEU A 117 20.55 7.37 2.76
CA LEU A 117 19.68 7.07 1.63
C LEU A 117 18.96 5.73 1.82
N ALA A 118 17.68 5.69 1.48
CA ALA A 118 16.90 4.44 1.48
C ALA A 118 17.24 3.61 0.23
N CYS A 119 17.72 2.38 0.41
CA CYS A 119 18.19 1.51 -0.67
C CYS A 119 17.72 0.06 -0.55
N ASP A 120 16.66 -0.19 0.21
CA ASP A 120 16.06 -1.51 0.41
C ASP A 120 14.62 -1.60 -0.12
N ALA A 121 14.20 -2.82 -0.46
CA ALA A 121 12.84 -3.09 -0.92
C ALA A 121 12.42 -2.23 -2.12
N ASN A 122 11.39 -1.38 -1.98
CA ASN A 122 10.94 -0.47 -3.03
C ASN A 122 11.88 0.73 -3.21
N TYR A 123 12.70 1.07 -2.21
CA TYR A 123 13.57 2.22 -2.23
C TYR A 123 14.92 1.92 -2.89
N ARG A 124 15.41 2.88 -3.67
CA ARG A 124 16.61 2.74 -4.50
C ARG A 124 17.35 4.06 -4.67
N GLU A 125 17.29 4.94 -3.68
CA GLU A 125 17.75 6.33 -3.80
C GLU A 125 19.21 6.44 -4.24
N GLY A 126 20.06 5.49 -3.83
CA GLY A 126 21.46 5.38 -4.27
C GLY A 126 21.66 5.20 -5.79
N ARG A 127 20.59 4.93 -6.55
CA ARG A 127 20.61 4.94 -8.02
C ARG A 127 20.72 6.36 -8.59
N TRP A 128 20.13 7.35 -7.93
CA TRP A 128 20.00 8.71 -8.46
C TRP A 128 20.72 9.77 -7.62
N PHE A 129 20.85 9.54 -6.32
CA PHE A 129 21.37 10.46 -5.34
C PHE A 129 22.64 9.92 -4.66
N THR A 130 23.47 10.85 -4.19
CA THR A 130 24.62 10.55 -3.33
C THR A 130 24.31 11.05 -1.92
N ARG A 131 24.71 10.29 -0.89
CA ARG A 131 24.59 10.74 0.49
C ARG A 131 25.54 11.89 0.78
N TRP A 132 25.12 12.86 1.57
CA TRP A 132 26.05 13.84 2.13
C TRP A 132 26.92 13.19 3.22
N ALA A 133 28.24 13.33 3.10
CA ALA A 133 29.21 12.65 3.97
C ALA A 133 29.92 13.59 4.96
N LYS A 134 29.81 14.91 4.79
CA LYS A 134 30.51 15.91 5.63
C LYS A 134 29.62 16.29 6.81
N THR A 135 29.58 15.42 7.82
CA THR A 135 28.77 15.61 9.03
C THR A 135 29.13 16.92 9.73
N ARG A 136 28.13 17.69 10.14
CA ARG A 136 28.27 18.99 10.85
C ARG A 136 29.18 19.98 10.13
N GLN A 137 29.09 19.99 8.80
CA GLN A 137 29.83 20.90 7.93
C GLN A 137 28.92 21.40 6.82
N THR A 138 29.17 22.62 6.39
CA THR A 138 28.50 23.28 5.28
C THR A 138 29.53 23.75 4.26
N GLU A 139 29.10 23.85 3.01
CA GLU A 139 29.82 24.45 1.91
C GLU A 139 28.96 25.56 1.29
N GLU A 140 29.60 26.48 0.58
CA GLU A 140 28.88 27.47 -0.23
C GLU A 140 28.32 26.80 -1.49
N TYR A 141 27.00 26.91 -1.68
CA TYR A 141 26.30 26.53 -2.90
C TYR A 141 26.01 27.77 -3.74
N PHE A 142 26.49 27.77 -4.98
CA PHE A 142 26.20 28.84 -5.94
C PHE A 142 24.79 28.69 -6.48
N LEU A 143 23.96 29.70 -6.24
CA LEU A 143 22.58 29.69 -6.70
C LEU A 143 22.49 29.84 -8.23
N PRO A 144 21.51 29.18 -8.89
CA PRO A 144 21.19 29.48 -10.28
C PRO A 144 20.82 30.96 -10.44
N ARG A 145 21.19 31.58 -11.57
CA ARG A 145 20.93 33.01 -11.84
C ARG A 145 19.48 33.41 -11.58
N MET A 146 18.54 32.57 -12.02
CA MET A 146 17.11 32.80 -11.81
C MET A 146 16.68 32.90 -10.33
N ILE A 147 17.41 32.23 -9.43
CA ILE A 147 17.18 32.32 -7.99
C ILE A 147 17.92 33.53 -7.43
N SER A 148 19.18 33.74 -7.81
CA SER A 148 19.97 34.91 -7.38
C SER A 148 19.32 36.25 -7.72
N GLU A 149 18.65 36.37 -8.87
CA GLU A 149 17.91 37.57 -9.28
C GLU A 149 16.72 37.87 -8.35
N ILE A 150 16.10 36.84 -7.77
CA ILE A 150 14.94 36.96 -6.87
C ILE A 150 15.42 37.23 -5.45
N THR A 151 16.36 36.42 -4.99
CA THR A 151 16.81 36.44 -3.60
C THR A 151 17.86 37.50 -3.36
N GLY A 152 18.56 38.00 -4.37
CA GLY A 152 19.75 38.84 -4.21
C GLY A 152 20.92 38.13 -3.52
N GLN A 153 20.90 36.79 -3.45
CA GLN A 153 21.97 35.97 -2.87
C GLN A 153 22.79 35.32 -4.00
N VAL A 154 24.12 35.36 -3.88
CA VAL A 154 25.02 34.66 -4.82
C VAL A 154 25.21 33.22 -4.37
N THR A 155 25.43 33.03 -3.07
CA THR A 155 25.61 31.72 -2.45
C THR A 155 24.72 31.53 -1.23
N VAL A 156 24.52 30.28 -0.84
CA VAL A 156 23.83 29.87 0.38
C VAL A 156 24.54 28.68 1.04
N PRO A 157 24.39 28.48 2.35
CA PRO A 157 24.90 27.29 3.03
C PRO A 157 24.26 26.01 2.48
N PHE A 158 25.11 25.03 2.16
CA PHE A 158 24.72 23.70 1.72
C PHE A 158 25.42 22.64 2.56
N GLY A 159 24.68 21.79 3.26
CA GLY A 159 25.25 20.73 4.08
C GLY A 159 24.49 20.51 5.38
N ASP A 160 25.21 20.00 6.38
CA ASP A 160 24.63 19.58 7.65
C ASP A 160 24.74 20.70 8.69
N GLY A 161 23.73 21.56 8.71
CA GLY A 161 23.60 22.72 9.62
C GLY A 161 22.20 22.84 10.19
N VAL A 162 22.03 23.75 11.15
CA VAL A 162 20.76 23.98 11.87
C VAL A 162 20.35 25.46 11.78
N ILE A 163 19.03 25.71 11.85
CA ILE A 163 18.45 27.05 11.77
C ILE A 163 18.30 27.60 13.19
N SER A 164 19.05 28.66 13.52
CA SER A 164 18.99 29.34 14.81
C SER A 164 18.22 30.64 14.66
N THR A 165 17.01 30.66 15.18
CA THR A 165 16.14 31.84 15.24
C THR A 165 16.39 32.65 16.51
N LEU A 166 15.65 33.74 16.72
CA LEU A 166 15.79 34.58 17.91
C LEU A 166 15.39 33.86 19.20
N ASP A 167 14.49 32.88 19.11
CA ASP A 167 13.85 32.23 20.25
C ASP A 167 14.01 30.71 20.29
N THR A 168 14.37 30.04 19.19
CA THR A 168 14.57 28.58 19.17
C THR A 168 15.58 28.13 18.11
N CYS A 169 15.87 26.82 18.07
CA CYS A 169 16.75 26.19 17.10
C CYS A 169 16.05 24.98 16.46
N VAL A 170 16.04 24.94 15.11
CA VAL A 170 15.38 23.91 14.30
C VAL A 170 16.42 23.10 13.52
N GLY A 171 16.32 21.77 13.62
CA GLY A 171 17.12 20.82 12.86
C GLY A 171 16.24 19.99 11.92
N THR A 172 16.84 19.49 10.85
CA THR A 172 16.11 18.76 9.81
C THR A 172 16.72 17.39 9.57
N GLU A 173 15.87 16.37 9.70
CA GLU A 173 16.06 15.00 9.27
C GLU A 173 15.24 14.73 7.99
N ILE A 174 15.66 13.76 7.20
CA ILE A 174 14.93 13.36 6.00
C ILE A 174 14.67 11.85 6.03
N CYS A 175 13.40 11.48 6.15
CA CYS A 175 12.86 10.12 6.09
C CYS A 175 13.73 9.08 6.84
N GLU A 176 14.52 8.29 6.10
CA GLU A 176 15.34 7.18 6.57
C GLU A 176 16.35 7.56 7.68
N GLU A 177 16.71 8.84 7.78
CA GLU A 177 17.57 9.33 8.85
C GLU A 177 17.03 9.01 10.26
N LEU A 178 15.70 9.01 10.45
CA LEU A 178 15.03 8.64 11.72
C LEU A 178 15.15 7.15 12.07
N PHE A 179 15.27 6.27 11.08
CA PHE A 179 15.34 4.82 11.30
C PHE A 179 16.78 4.33 11.41
N SER A 180 17.76 5.20 11.15
CA SER A 180 19.17 4.87 11.17
C SER A 180 19.73 4.67 12.58
N VAL A 181 20.77 3.87 12.76
CA VAL A 181 21.35 3.64 14.10
C VAL A 181 21.90 4.92 14.72
N ASN A 182 22.53 5.76 13.90
CA ASN A 182 23.11 7.04 14.32
C ASN A 182 22.25 8.20 13.79
N CYS A 183 21.02 8.31 14.31
CA CYS A 183 20.08 9.33 13.88
C CYS A 183 20.62 10.76 14.13
N PRO A 184 20.48 11.69 13.16
CA PRO A 184 20.92 13.08 13.34
C PRO A 184 20.29 13.78 14.56
N HIS A 185 19.03 13.49 14.91
CA HIS A 185 18.35 14.14 16.04
C HIS A 185 19.07 13.93 17.38
N ILE A 186 19.82 12.83 17.55
CA ILE A 186 20.58 12.58 18.79
C ILE A 186 21.61 13.68 18.99
N ALA A 187 22.46 13.90 17.98
CA ALA A 187 23.48 14.92 18.02
C ALA A 187 22.89 16.34 18.01
N MET A 188 21.80 16.55 17.27
CA MET A 188 21.11 17.84 17.25
C MET A 188 20.52 18.19 18.63
N ALA A 189 19.91 17.21 19.32
CA ALA A 189 19.39 17.40 20.67
C ALA A 189 20.50 17.82 21.64
N LEU A 190 21.64 17.12 21.60
CA LEU A 190 22.81 17.43 22.43
C LEU A 190 23.41 18.81 22.13
N ASP A 191 23.35 19.28 20.87
CA ASP A 191 23.75 20.64 20.49
C ASP A 191 22.70 21.70 20.94
N GLY A 192 21.54 21.28 21.42
CA GLY A 192 20.49 22.18 21.91
C GLY A 192 19.43 22.55 20.87
N VAL A 193 19.30 21.79 19.78
CA VAL A 193 18.14 21.89 18.86
C VAL A 193 16.87 21.49 19.60
N GLU A 194 15.83 22.32 19.56
CA GLU A 194 14.57 22.10 20.30
C GLU A 194 13.49 21.48 19.40
N ILE A 195 13.52 21.80 18.10
CA ILE A 195 12.54 21.33 17.11
C ILE A 195 13.27 20.50 16.05
N PHE A 196 12.83 19.26 15.86
CA PHE A 196 13.28 18.36 14.79
C PHE A 196 12.18 18.26 13.74
N THR A 197 12.56 18.40 12.49
CA THR A 197 11.65 18.25 11.35
C THR A 197 12.04 17.02 10.55
N ASN A 198 11.06 16.21 10.12
CA ASN A 198 11.29 15.06 9.26
C ASN A 198 10.34 15.09 8.07
N ALA A 199 10.92 15.37 6.91
CA ALA A 199 10.21 15.24 5.65
C ALA A 199 10.38 13.82 5.11
N SER A 200 9.26 13.16 4.84
CA SER A 200 9.21 11.75 4.43
C SER A 200 8.43 11.54 3.14
N ALA A 201 8.75 10.44 2.47
CA ALA A 201 7.95 9.78 1.45
C ALA A 201 7.86 8.28 1.79
N SER A 202 7.23 7.97 2.92
CA SER A 202 7.08 6.61 3.43
C SER A 202 5.77 6.00 2.91
N HIS A 203 5.89 5.01 2.03
CA HIS A 203 4.73 4.32 1.45
C HIS A 203 3.98 3.45 2.47
N HIS A 204 2.71 3.16 2.21
CA HIS A 204 1.89 2.22 2.96
C HIS A 204 2.53 0.84 2.97
N GLN A 205 2.49 0.21 4.11
CA GLN A 205 2.68 -1.22 4.25
C GLN A 205 1.69 -1.66 5.33
N LEU A 206 0.95 -2.73 5.06
CA LEU A 206 -0.11 -3.20 5.94
C LEU A 206 0.45 -3.39 7.36
N ARG A 207 -0.18 -2.77 8.37
CA ARG A 207 0.20 -2.83 9.79
C ARG A 207 1.56 -2.19 10.14
N LYS A 208 2.08 -1.24 9.34
CA LYS A 208 3.39 -0.59 9.60
C LYS A 208 3.31 0.69 10.43
N LEU A 209 2.15 1.36 10.47
CA LEU A 209 2.04 2.72 11.06
C LEU A 209 2.52 2.78 12.51
N ASN A 210 2.21 1.76 13.33
CA ASN A 210 2.64 1.69 14.72
C ASN A 210 4.15 1.87 14.90
N LYS A 211 4.96 1.23 14.04
CA LYS A 211 6.43 1.37 14.08
C LYS A 211 6.85 2.82 13.85
N ARG A 212 6.26 3.48 12.84
CA ARG A 212 6.57 4.88 12.52
C ARG A 212 6.26 5.79 13.72
N VAL A 213 5.10 5.61 14.33
CA VAL A 213 4.69 6.37 15.52
C VAL A 213 5.65 6.11 16.69
N GLU A 214 6.03 4.86 16.93
CA GLU A 214 7.00 4.50 17.98
C GLU A 214 8.34 5.20 17.77
N TYR A 215 8.89 5.20 16.54
CA TYR A 215 10.14 5.91 16.25
C TYR A 215 10.03 7.43 16.48
N VAL A 216 8.95 8.06 16.04
CA VAL A 216 8.72 9.51 16.25
C VAL A 216 8.61 9.84 17.75
N LYS A 217 7.91 9.00 18.52
CA LYS A 217 7.85 9.15 19.98
C LYS A 217 9.24 8.99 20.60
N ASP A 218 9.94 7.90 20.29
CA ASP A 218 11.24 7.58 20.86
C ASP A 218 12.32 8.64 20.59
N ALA A 219 12.28 9.28 19.41
CA ALA A 219 13.19 10.37 19.05
C ALA A 219 13.13 11.54 20.05
N THR A 220 11.97 11.80 20.65
CA THR A 220 11.79 12.89 21.64
C THR A 220 11.68 12.40 23.08
N THR A 221 11.34 11.13 23.34
CA THR A 221 11.28 10.56 24.69
C THR A 221 12.61 10.67 25.44
N LYS A 222 13.73 10.37 24.74
CA LYS A 222 15.06 10.33 25.36
C LYS A 222 15.63 11.72 25.58
N GLY A 223 15.81 12.47 24.49
CA GLY A 223 16.49 13.78 24.48
C GLY A 223 15.59 14.98 24.74
N GLY A 224 14.27 14.79 24.83
CA GLY A 224 13.31 15.90 24.81
C GLY A 224 13.30 16.63 23.47
N GLY A 225 12.26 17.42 23.23
CA GLY A 225 12.11 18.21 22.02
C GLY A 225 10.76 18.01 21.35
N ILE A 226 10.57 18.77 20.28
CA ILE A 226 9.39 18.70 19.42
C ILE A 226 9.80 17.99 18.13
N TYR A 227 9.03 17.00 17.69
CA TYR A 227 9.24 16.32 16.41
C TYR A 227 8.07 16.61 15.49
N VAL A 228 8.34 17.21 14.34
CA VAL A 228 7.35 17.50 13.28
C VAL A 228 7.61 16.53 12.13
N TYR A 229 6.66 15.65 11.85
CA TYR A 229 6.78 14.65 10.80
C TYR A 229 5.77 14.95 9.68
N ALA A 230 6.25 15.11 8.46
CA ALA A 230 5.44 15.33 7.26
C ALA A 230 5.68 14.22 6.25
N ASN A 231 4.61 13.72 5.61
CA ASN A 231 4.70 12.61 4.67
C ASN A 231 3.77 12.80 3.47
N MET A 232 4.19 12.31 2.29
CA MET A 232 3.34 12.26 1.11
C MET A 232 2.06 11.43 1.39
N ARG A 233 0.97 11.74 0.68
CA ARG A 233 -0.27 10.95 0.77
C ARG A 233 -0.92 10.80 -0.60
N GLY A 234 -1.10 9.57 -1.08
CA GLY A 234 -1.67 9.31 -2.41
C GLY A 234 -0.76 8.46 -3.30
N CYS A 235 -1.14 8.30 -4.56
CA CYS A 235 -0.38 7.57 -5.58
C CYS A 235 0.33 8.52 -6.54
N ASP A 236 1.64 8.70 -6.42
CA ASP A 236 2.40 9.68 -7.22
C ASP A 236 2.83 9.21 -8.62
N GLY A 237 2.28 8.10 -9.12
CA GLY A 237 2.59 7.55 -10.45
C GLY A 237 3.18 6.14 -10.42
N GLU A 238 3.34 5.53 -9.23
CA GLU A 238 3.83 4.17 -9.07
C GLU A 238 2.78 3.18 -8.52
N ARG A 239 3.23 1.98 -8.16
CA ARG A 239 2.42 0.94 -7.50
C ARG A 239 2.26 1.14 -6.00
N VAL A 240 3.06 2.02 -5.42
CA VAL A 240 3.01 2.33 -3.99
C VAL A 240 1.96 3.41 -3.74
N TYR A 241 1.37 3.38 -2.56
CA TYR A 241 0.54 4.46 -2.06
C TYR A 241 1.23 5.06 -0.85
N TYR A 242 1.43 6.37 -0.80
CA TYR A 242 1.93 7.05 0.38
C TYR A 242 0.80 7.29 1.35
N ASP A 243 1.00 6.97 2.63
CA ASP A 243 -0.08 6.88 3.61
C ASP A 243 -0.12 8.04 4.61
N GLY A 244 0.46 9.19 4.26
CA GLY A 244 0.35 10.40 5.07
C GLY A 244 0.72 10.16 6.54
N CYS A 245 -0.25 10.39 7.43
CA CYS A 245 -0.04 10.40 8.88
C CYS A 245 1.05 11.38 9.31
N SER A 246 0.99 12.61 8.78
CA SER A 246 1.78 13.70 9.33
C SER A 246 1.42 13.92 10.80
N MET A 247 2.40 14.16 11.66
CA MET A 247 2.17 14.21 13.11
C MET A 247 3.14 15.17 13.81
N VAL A 248 2.75 15.61 15.00
CA VAL A 248 3.59 16.39 15.89
C VAL A 248 3.71 15.67 17.22
N ALA A 249 4.93 15.53 17.72
CA ALA A 249 5.25 14.94 19.01
C ALA A 249 6.01 15.93 19.90
N VAL A 250 5.77 15.88 21.20
CA VAL A 250 6.47 16.65 22.22
C VAL A 250 6.89 15.72 23.33
N ASN A 251 8.20 15.63 23.61
CA ASN A 251 8.76 14.86 24.73
C ASN A 251 8.21 13.41 24.85
N GLY A 252 8.04 12.71 23.72
CA GLY A 252 7.53 11.34 23.67
C GLY A 252 6.01 11.18 23.57
N LYS A 253 5.25 12.27 23.53
CA LYS A 253 3.78 12.27 23.40
C LYS A 253 3.36 12.82 22.05
N ILE A 254 2.39 12.18 21.39
CA ILE A 254 1.79 12.73 20.17
C ILE A 254 0.75 13.79 20.57
N VAL A 255 0.80 14.96 19.95
CA VAL A 255 -0.13 16.08 20.20
C VAL A 255 -1.01 16.40 18.98
N ALA A 256 -0.62 15.92 17.80
CA ALA A 256 -1.41 16.06 16.59
C ALA A 256 -1.12 14.91 15.61
N GLN A 257 -2.15 14.43 14.93
CA GLN A 257 -2.07 13.33 13.95
C GLN A 257 -2.99 13.63 12.76
N GLY A 258 -2.47 13.50 11.54
CA GLY A 258 -3.21 13.59 10.28
C GLY A 258 -3.72 12.23 9.81
N SER A 259 -4.54 12.25 8.76
CA SER A 259 -5.19 11.06 8.23
C SER A 259 -4.19 10.14 7.53
N GLN A 260 -4.37 8.82 7.66
CA GLN A 260 -3.58 7.83 6.92
C GLN A 260 -4.01 7.75 5.45
N PHE A 261 -5.33 7.69 5.23
CA PHE A 261 -5.95 7.58 3.91
C PHE A 261 -6.99 8.68 3.76
N SER A 262 -6.97 9.38 2.62
CA SER A 262 -7.94 10.43 2.31
C SER A 262 -7.84 10.82 0.84
N MET A 263 -8.97 11.22 0.26
CA MET A 263 -9.06 11.73 -1.12
C MET A 263 -8.60 13.19 -1.25
N GLN A 264 -8.43 13.91 -0.14
CA GLN A 264 -7.99 15.30 -0.15
C GLN A 264 -6.54 15.42 -0.64
N GLU A 265 -6.29 16.35 -1.56
CA GLU A 265 -4.94 16.57 -2.09
C GLU A 265 -3.99 17.24 -1.10
N VAL A 266 -4.54 18.04 -0.17
CA VAL A 266 -3.77 18.81 0.81
C VAL A 266 -4.39 18.65 2.19
N GLU A 267 -3.62 18.11 3.13
CA GLU A 267 -3.96 18.12 4.56
C GLU A 267 -2.82 18.81 5.33
N VAL A 268 -3.20 19.71 6.24
CA VAL A 268 -2.25 20.44 7.10
C VAL A 268 -2.65 20.23 8.55
N VAL A 269 -1.75 19.63 9.32
CA VAL A 269 -1.89 19.44 10.75
C VAL A 269 -1.09 20.53 11.45
N THR A 270 -1.74 21.37 12.24
CA THR A 270 -1.09 22.42 13.03
C THR A 270 -1.14 22.11 14.51
N SER A 271 -0.07 22.42 15.23
CA SER A 271 -0.01 22.27 16.69
C SER A 271 0.72 23.46 17.29
N THR A 272 0.11 24.06 18.31
CA THR A 272 0.81 25.03 19.18
C THR A 272 1.49 24.26 20.31
N VAL A 273 2.79 24.49 20.51
CA VAL A 273 3.61 23.77 21.50
C VAL A 273 4.45 24.77 22.30
N ASP A 274 4.78 24.41 23.54
CA ASP A 274 5.55 25.28 24.44
C ASP A 274 7.03 24.86 24.48
N LEU A 275 7.92 25.75 24.05
CA LEU A 275 9.37 25.54 24.10
C LEU A 275 9.88 25.38 25.53
N GLU A 276 9.22 26.00 26.52
CA GLU A 276 9.60 25.84 27.93
C GLU A 276 9.33 24.43 28.45
N GLU A 277 8.40 23.69 27.86
CA GLU A 277 8.21 22.28 28.20
C GLU A 277 9.45 21.46 27.82
N VAL A 278 10.05 21.73 26.65
CA VAL A 278 11.31 21.10 26.20
C VAL A 278 12.48 21.53 27.09
N ARG A 279 12.63 22.82 27.35
CA ARG A 279 13.71 23.39 28.17
C ARG A 279 13.67 22.84 29.59
N SER A 280 12.50 22.83 30.21
CA SER A 280 12.27 22.27 31.54
C SER A 280 12.54 20.76 31.56
N HIS A 281 12.04 20.01 30.56
CA HIS A 281 12.26 18.57 30.46
C HIS A 281 13.76 18.21 30.37
N ARG A 282 14.54 18.97 29.58
CA ARG A 282 15.99 18.80 29.48
C ARG A 282 16.72 19.26 30.74
N GLY A 283 16.35 20.41 31.29
CA GLY A 283 16.94 20.99 32.51
C GLY A 283 16.71 20.13 33.76
N ALA A 284 15.60 19.41 33.82
CA ALA A 284 15.30 18.45 34.89
C ALA A 284 16.13 17.15 34.82
N LYS A 285 16.91 16.93 33.74
CA LYS A 285 17.72 15.73 33.53
C LYS A 285 19.22 16.08 33.53
N PRO A 286 19.92 16.08 34.68
CA PRO A 286 21.35 16.39 34.75
C PRO A 286 22.22 15.55 33.78
N THR A 287 21.88 14.28 33.60
CA THR A 287 22.57 13.38 32.65
C THR A 287 22.50 13.87 31.20
N PHE A 288 21.41 14.53 30.80
CA PHE A 288 21.32 15.13 29.47
C PHE A 288 22.36 16.25 29.31
N GLY A 289 22.47 17.12 30.31
CA GLY A 289 23.47 18.19 30.34
C GLY A 289 24.91 17.65 30.31
N SER A 290 25.20 16.58 31.05
CA SER A 290 26.51 15.91 31.00
C SER A 290 26.82 15.38 29.60
N ASN A 291 25.91 14.64 28.98
CA ASN A 291 26.10 14.09 27.64
C ASN A 291 26.23 15.18 26.56
N ALA A 292 25.59 16.35 26.76
CA ALA A 292 25.71 17.48 25.85
C ALA A 292 27.14 18.06 25.83
N MET A 293 27.87 17.97 26.95
CA MET A 293 29.27 18.40 27.04
C MET A 293 30.24 17.45 26.33
N ASP A 294 29.84 16.19 26.10
CA ASP A 294 30.64 15.21 25.35
C ASP A 294 30.59 15.45 23.82
N LEU A 295 29.75 16.39 23.35
CA LEU A 295 29.64 16.72 21.94
C LEU A 295 30.89 17.50 21.46
N THR A 296 31.80 16.82 20.78
CA THR A 296 33.10 17.38 20.38
C THR A 296 33.06 18.35 19.20
N GLN A 297 32.03 18.28 18.36
CA GLN A 297 31.86 19.14 17.19
C GLN A 297 30.45 19.73 17.19
N SER A 298 30.33 21.05 17.25
CA SER A 298 29.02 21.72 17.19
C SER A 298 28.44 21.72 15.77
N TYR A 299 27.12 21.92 15.67
CA TYR A 299 26.50 22.15 14.38
C TYR A 299 26.77 23.57 13.87
N PRO A 300 27.03 23.75 12.56
CA PRO A 300 26.96 25.06 11.91
C PRO A 300 25.57 25.68 12.11
N ARG A 301 25.51 26.87 12.72
CA ARG A 301 24.24 27.57 13.02
C ARG A 301 24.01 28.71 12.06
N ILE A 302 22.93 28.61 11.30
CA ILE A 302 22.48 29.65 10.37
C ILE A 302 21.59 30.58 11.18
N LYS A 303 22.08 31.78 11.46
CA LYS A 303 21.37 32.78 12.26
C LYS A 303 20.28 33.43 11.42
N VAL A 304 19.06 33.46 11.93
CA VAL A 304 17.88 34.00 11.26
C VAL A 304 17.25 35.05 12.16
N ASP A 305 17.09 36.26 11.64
CA ASP A 305 16.41 37.37 12.31
C ASP A 305 14.89 37.19 12.20
N PHE A 306 14.38 36.21 12.93
CA PHE A 306 12.96 35.85 12.98
C PHE A 306 12.68 35.16 14.31
N ALA A 307 11.50 35.36 14.87
CA ALA A 307 11.02 34.62 16.04
C ALA A 307 9.89 33.68 15.60
N LEU A 308 9.94 32.42 16.02
CA LEU A 308 8.86 31.47 15.71
C LEU A 308 7.63 31.70 16.61
N SER A 309 7.86 32.21 17.82
CA SER A 309 6.81 32.57 18.76
C SER A 309 6.23 33.95 18.48
N ARG A 310 5.01 34.19 18.98
CA ARG A 310 4.35 35.50 18.91
C ARG A 310 4.52 36.21 20.25
N GLU A 311 4.56 37.55 20.23
CA GLU A 311 4.70 38.33 21.47
C GLU A 311 3.46 38.23 22.39
N ASP A 312 2.27 38.03 21.83
CA ASP A 312 1.01 37.88 22.56
C ASP A 312 0.53 36.41 22.54
N ASP A 313 1.25 35.54 23.26
CA ASP A 313 0.98 34.10 23.32
C ASP A 313 0.37 33.62 24.65
N ILE A 314 0.18 34.53 25.61
CA ILE A 314 -0.29 34.19 26.97
C ILE A 314 -1.65 33.48 26.93
N SER A 315 -2.55 33.94 26.06
CA SER A 315 -3.92 33.42 25.90
C SER A 315 -4.01 32.13 25.07
N VAL A 316 -2.95 31.76 24.34
CA VAL A 316 -2.96 30.58 23.46
C VAL A 316 -2.61 29.33 24.26
N ALA A 317 -3.48 28.33 24.32
CA ALA A 317 -3.15 27.07 24.98
C ALA A 317 -2.21 26.20 24.11
N PRO A 318 -1.19 25.54 24.69
CA PRO A 318 -0.48 24.48 24.00
C PRO A 318 -1.41 23.28 23.74
N ALA A 319 -1.08 22.48 22.73
CA ALA A 319 -1.83 21.28 22.39
C ALA A 319 -1.65 20.21 23.46
N GLU A 320 -2.75 19.57 23.85
CA GLU A 320 -2.74 18.45 24.78
C GLU A 320 -2.35 17.14 24.06
N PRO A 321 -1.73 16.18 24.77
CA PRO A 321 -1.48 14.85 24.23
C PRO A 321 -2.76 14.15 23.78
N ILE A 322 -2.67 13.42 22.66
CA ILE A 322 -3.76 12.62 22.09
C ILE A 322 -3.42 11.14 22.06
N ASP A 323 -4.45 10.30 22.10
CA ASP A 323 -4.34 8.90 21.77
C ASP A 323 -4.20 8.73 20.26
N VAL A 324 -3.23 7.92 19.85
CA VAL A 324 -2.95 7.68 18.43
C VAL A 324 -4.03 6.75 17.87
N HIS A 325 -4.67 7.18 16.79
CA HIS A 325 -5.62 6.35 16.07
C HIS A 325 -4.90 5.41 15.10
N TYR A 326 -5.25 4.13 15.16
CA TYR A 326 -4.81 3.10 14.22
C TYR A 326 -6.01 2.45 13.56
N HIS A 327 -5.93 2.27 12.25
CA HIS A 327 -6.89 1.47 11.51
C HIS A 327 -6.63 -0.02 11.77
N THR A 328 -7.72 -0.80 11.80
CA THR A 328 -7.62 -2.26 11.74
C THR A 328 -7.07 -2.70 10.37
N PRO A 329 -6.48 -3.90 10.24
CA PRO A 329 -5.99 -4.37 8.94
C PRO A 329 -7.05 -4.37 7.84
N GLU A 330 -8.30 -4.70 8.18
CA GLU A 330 -9.43 -4.71 7.26
C GLU A 330 -9.81 -3.29 6.81
N GLU A 331 -9.72 -2.30 7.72
CA GLU A 331 -9.88 -0.89 7.38
C GLU A 331 -8.74 -0.36 6.50
N GLU A 332 -7.48 -0.73 6.80
CA GLU A 332 -6.35 -0.39 5.93
C GLU A 332 -6.54 -0.93 4.50
N ILE A 333 -7.04 -2.17 4.36
CA ILE A 333 -7.37 -2.79 3.06
C ILE A 333 -8.56 -2.10 2.40
N SER A 334 -9.56 -1.68 3.16
CA SER A 334 -10.72 -0.95 2.66
C SER A 334 -10.36 0.45 2.14
N LEU A 335 -9.39 1.12 2.78
CA LEU A 335 -9.11 2.53 2.55
C LEU A 335 -7.92 2.78 1.60
N GLY A 336 -6.79 2.08 1.81
CA GLY A 336 -5.55 2.32 1.07
C GLY A 336 -5.66 2.00 -0.43
N PRO A 337 -5.95 0.74 -0.80
CA PRO A 337 -6.24 0.36 -2.17
C PRO A 337 -7.35 1.18 -2.83
N ALA A 338 -8.37 1.62 -2.07
CA ALA A 338 -9.45 2.45 -2.57
C ALA A 338 -8.98 3.86 -2.95
N CYS A 339 -8.21 4.54 -2.09
CA CYS A 339 -7.60 5.83 -2.42
C CYS A 339 -6.62 5.72 -3.59
N TRP A 340 -5.88 4.60 -3.66
CA TRP A 340 -4.97 4.33 -4.77
C TRP A 340 -5.72 4.17 -6.11
N LEU A 341 -6.84 3.44 -6.14
CA LEU A 341 -7.68 3.34 -7.34
C LEU A 341 -8.26 4.70 -7.75
N TRP A 342 -8.68 5.54 -6.80
CA TRP A 342 -9.16 6.89 -7.10
C TRP A 342 -8.10 7.74 -7.80
N ASP A 343 -6.88 7.75 -7.25
CA ASP A 343 -5.77 8.48 -7.86
C ASP A 343 -5.41 7.93 -9.25
N TYR A 344 -5.38 6.60 -9.42
CA TYR A 344 -5.17 6.00 -10.74
C TYR A 344 -6.27 6.41 -11.74
N LEU A 345 -7.53 6.36 -11.35
CA LEU A 345 -8.65 6.70 -12.23
C LEU A 345 -8.59 8.16 -12.66
N ARG A 346 -8.49 9.08 -11.69
CA ARG A 346 -8.53 10.52 -11.99
C ARG A 346 -7.29 10.97 -12.77
N ARG A 347 -6.11 10.39 -12.53
CA ARG A 347 -4.85 10.77 -13.19
C ARG A 347 -4.64 10.11 -14.55
N SER A 348 -5.19 8.92 -14.78
CA SER A 348 -5.08 8.20 -16.07
C SER A 348 -5.93 8.77 -17.20
N GLY A 349 -6.94 9.59 -16.87
CA GLY A 349 -7.91 10.09 -17.84
C GLY A 349 -8.90 9.03 -18.35
N GLN A 350 -8.96 7.85 -17.72
CA GLN A 350 -9.91 6.80 -18.07
C GLN A 350 -11.31 7.09 -17.52
N ALA A 351 -12.32 6.47 -18.11
CA ALA A 351 -13.73 6.69 -17.76
C ALA A 351 -14.21 5.80 -16.60
N GLY A 352 -13.43 4.78 -16.22
CA GLY A 352 -13.81 3.86 -15.17
C GLY A 352 -12.99 2.58 -15.15
N PHE A 353 -13.59 1.53 -14.61
CA PHE A 353 -13.00 0.21 -14.40
C PHE A 353 -13.81 -0.90 -15.06
N PHE A 354 -13.09 -1.91 -15.56
CA PHE A 354 -13.65 -3.18 -15.99
C PHE A 354 -13.10 -4.31 -15.13
N LEU A 355 -13.97 -5.11 -14.51
CA LEU A 355 -13.57 -6.24 -13.67
C LEU A 355 -14.19 -7.56 -14.18
N PRO A 356 -13.37 -8.56 -14.54
CA PRO A 356 -13.81 -9.94 -14.67
C PRO A 356 -14.24 -10.51 -13.30
N LEU A 357 -15.55 -10.53 -13.04
CA LEU A 357 -16.12 -10.92 -11.75
C LEU A 357 -16.49 -12.40 -11.76
N SER A 358 -15.72 -13.22 -11.05
CA SER A 358 -15.87 -14.68 -11.03
C SER A 358 -16.88 -15.21 -10.00
N GLY A 359 -17.27 -14.40 -9.01
CA GLY A 359 -18.07 -14.87 -7.86
C GLY A 359 -17.26 -15.65 -6.82
N GLY A 360 -15.92 -15.58 -6.90
CA GLY A 360 -14.99 -16.04 -5.87
C GLY A 360 -14.48 -14.89 -4.99
N ILE A 361 -13.73 -15.23 -3.94
CA ILE A 361 -13.28 -14.26 -2.92
C ILE A 361 -12.48 -13.11 -3.52
N ASP A 362 -11.52 -13.38 -4.40
CA ASP A 362 -10.53 -12.36 -4.82
C ASP A 362 -11.14 -11.28 -5.73
N SER A 363 -11.93 -11.70 -6.72
CA SER A 363 -12.65 -10.76 -7.59
C SER A 363 -13.73 -10.00 -6.80
N SER A 364 -14.34 -10.64 -5.80
CA SER A 364 -15.27 -9.96 -4.88
C SER A 364 -14.57 -8.94 -4.00
N SER A 365 -13.36 -9.21 -3.51
CA SER A 365 -12.56 -8.25 -2.75
C SER A 365 -12.20 -7.04 -3.59
N THR A 366 -11.82 -7.27 -4.85
CA THR A 366 -11.54 -6.19 -5.82
C THR A 366 -12.78 -5.31 -6.02
N ALA A 367 -13.96 -5.92 -6.19
CA ALA A 367 -15.23 -5.19 -6.30
C ALA A 367 -15.57 -4.40 -5.03
N CYS A 368 -15.33 -4.96 -3.85
CA CYS A 368 -15.54 -4.28 -2.57
C CYS A 368 -14.62 -3.07 -2.40
N ILE A 369 -13.37 -3.13 -2.87
CA ILE A 369 -12.45 -1.99 -2.85
C ILE A 369 -12.95 -0.86 -3.77
N VAL A 370 -13.43 -1.18 -4.98
CA VAL A 370 -14.06 -0.17 -5.87
C VAL A 370 -15.30 0.45 -5.21
N SER A 371 -16.11 -0.35 -4.52
CA SER A 371 -17.23 0.15 -3.74
C SER A 371 -16.78 1.08 -2.61
N SER A 372 -15.76 0.71 -1.85
CA SER A 372 -15.19 1.55 -0.79
C SER A 372 -14.69 2.89 -1.35
N MET A 373 -14.03 2.87 -2.51
CA MET A 373 -13.63 4.09 -3.23
C MET A 373 -14.85 4.98 -3.53
N CYS A 374 -15.95 4.41 -4.03
CA CYS A 374 -17.18 5.17 -4.29
C CYS A 374 -17.77 5.78 -3.01
N HIS A 375 -17.73 5.06 -1.88
CA HIS A 375 -18.17 5.59 -0.59
C HIS A 375 -17.30 6.77 -0.15
N GLN A 376 -15.98 6.66 -0.31
CA GLN A 376 -15.05 7.74 0.05
C GLN A 376 -15.23 8.97 -0.85
N VAL A 377 -15.49 8.81 -2.14
CA VAL A 377 -15.81 9.93 -3.05
C VAL A 377 -17.07 10.66 -2.60
N CYS A 378 -18.16 9.92 -2.34
CA CYS A 378 -19.41 10.52 -1.83
C CYS A 378 -19.19 11.23 -0.49
N GLN A 379 -18.38 10.64 0.40
CA GLN A 379 -18.06 11.25 1.70
C GLN A 379 -17.24 12.53 1.53
N ALA A 380 -16.22 12.54 0.69
CA ALA A 380 -15.39 13.71 0.43
C ALA A 380 -16.21 14.86 -0.18
N VAL A 381 -17.08 14.58 -1.15
CA VAL A 381 -17.99 15.58 -1.72
C VAL A 381 -18.96 16.10 -0.67
N LYS A 382 -19.52 15.23 0.17
CA LYS A 382 -20.39 15.64 1.30
C LYS A 382 -19.65 16.52 2.30
N SER A 383 -18.36 16.30 2.51
CA SER A 383 -17.49 17.11 3.35
C SER A 383 -17.03 18.42 2.69
N GLY A 384 -17.46 18.71 1.45
CA GLY A 384 -17.16 19.94 0.73
C GLY A 384 -15.85 19.93 -0.06
N ASP A 385 -15.30 18.75 -0.39
CA ASP A 385 -14.11 18.64 -1.24
C ASP A 385 -14.45 18.96 -2.70
N GLN A 386 -14.12 20.17 -3.12
CA GLN A 386 -14.39 20.69 -4.45
C GLN A 386 -13.56 19.99 -5.53
N GLN A 387 -12.31 19.59 -5.24
CA GLN A 387 -11.45 18.92 -6.21
C GLN A 387 -11.99 17.51 -6.52
N VAL A 388 -12.41 16.77 -5.49
CA VAL A 388 -13.02 15.45 -5.68
C VAL A 388 -14.33 15.56 -6.47
N LEU A 389 -15.14 16.59 -6.22
CA LEU A 389 -16.36 16.85 -6.97
C LEU A 389 -16.07 17.13 -8.46
N GLU A 390 -15.09 17.98 -8.76
CA GLU A 390 -14.69 18.30 -10.13
C GLU A 390 -14.13 17.07 -10.87
N ASP A 391 -13.29 16.28 -10.20
CA ASP A 391 -12.78 15.03 -10.76
C ASP A 391 -13.91 14.01 -11.01
N ALA A 392 -14.86 13.86 -10.08
CA ALA A 392 -16.00 12.97 -10.25
C ALA A 392 -16.84 13.39 -11.47
N ARG A 393 -17.16 14.69 -11.59
CA ARG A 393 -17.90 15.26 -12.74
C ARG A 393 -17.19 15.04 -14.06
N ARG A 394 -15.87 15.24 -14.08
CA ARG A 394 -15.03 15.00 -15.26
C ARG A 394 -15.04 13.52 -15.66
N ILE A 395 -14.86 12.61 -14.71
CA ILE A 395 -14.82 11.15 -14.98
C ILE A 395 -16.16 10.68 -15.55
N VAL A 396 -17.29 11.10 -14.97
CA VAL A 396 -18.62 10.70 -15.47
C VAL A 396 -19.10 11.51 -16.68
N ASN A 397 -18.32 12.51 -17.11
CA ASN A 397 -18.66 13.44 -18.18
C ASN A 397 -20.02 14.15 -17.99
N ASP A 398 -20.28 14.63 -16.76
CA ASP A 398 -21.50 15.36 -16.39
C ASP A 398 -21.17 16.47 -15.39
N ASN A 399 -21.18 17.72 -15.85
CA ASN A 399 -20.83 18.89 -15.04
C ASN A 399 -21.83 19.21 -13.92
N ASN A 400 -23.05 18.70 -14.00
CA ASN A 400 -24.09 18.94 -13.00
C ASN A 400 -24.17 17.80 -11.97
N TYR A 401 -23.45 16.71 -12.19
CA TYR A 401 -23.46 15.55 -11.33
C TYR A 401 -22.90 15.86 -9.93
N ILE A 402 -23.54 15.27 -8.91
CA ILE A 402 -23.08 15.33 -7.52
C ILE A 402 -23.18 13.91 -6.96
N PRO A 403 -22.06 13.22 -6.68
CA PRO A 403 -22.08 11.86 -6.15
C PRO A 403 -22.58 11.87 -4.70
N THR A 404 -23.83 11.46 -4.52
CA THR A 404 -24.48 11.34 -3.19
C THR A 404 -24.76 9.89 -2.80
N ASN A 405 -24.93 9.00 -3.80
CA ASN A 405 -25.17 7.59 -3.61
C ASN A 405 -24.00 6.78 -4.19
N PRO A 406 -23.23 6.04 -3.36
CA PRO A 406 -22.10 5.23 -3.82
C PRO A 406 -22.47 4.21 -4.90
N LYS A 407 -23.67 3.62 -4.85
CA LYS A 407 -24.12 2.64 -5.86
C LYS A 407 -24.34 3.27 -7.22
N GLU A 408 -24.92 4.47 -7.22
CA GLU A 408 -25.21 5.20 -8.45
C GLU A 408 -23.91 5.70 -9.09
N PHE A 409 -22.95 6.16 -8.28
CA PHE A 409 -21.62 6.48 -8.77
C PHE A 409 -20.91 5.25 -9.36
N ALA A 410 -20.94 4.11 -8.65
CA ALA A 410 -20.39 2.85 -9.14
C ALA A 410 -21.02 2.43 -10.49
N GLY A 411 -22.32 2.61 -10.67
CA GLY A 411 -23.00 2.28 -11.94
C GLY A 411 -22.54 3.09 -13.15
N ARG A 412 -21.95 4.27 -12.93
CA ARG A 412 -21.36 5.11 -13.98
C ARG A 412 -19.95 4.69 -14.35
N ILE A 413 -19.13 4.32 -13.35
CA ILE A 413 -17.69 4.14 -13.53
C ILE A 413 -17.22 2.69 -13.44
N PHE A 414 -18.09 1.73 -13.10
CA PHE A 414 -17.68 0.36 -12.82
C PHE A 414 -18.50 -0.66 -13.60
N VAL A 415 -17.84 -1.37 -14.50
CA VAL A 415 -18.40 -2.47 -15.27
C VAL A 415 -17.86 -3.79 -14.76
N THR A 416 -18.74 -4.73 -14.43
CA THR A 416 -18.37 -6.08 -14.02
C THR A 416 -18.88 -7.10 -15.03
N CYS A 417 -18.07 -8.12 -15.31
CA CYS A 417 -18.44 -9.16 -16.28
C CYS A 417 -18.15 -10.56 -15.76
N TYR A 418 -19.19 -11.39 -15.68
CA TYR A 418 -19.06 -12.83 -15.45
C TYR A 418 -18.91 -13.56 -16.79
N MET A 419 -17.81 -14.30 -16.95
CA MET A 419 -17.48 -15.01 -18.20
C MET A 419 -17.51 -16.53 -17.98
N GLY A 420 -18.71 -17.10 -18.12
CA GLY A 420 -18.97 -18.51 -17.88
C GLY A 420 -18.65 -19.41 -19.07
N THR A 421 -18.59 -20.71 -18.78
CA THR A 421 -18.53 -21.82 -19.76
C THR A 421 -19.61 -22.84 -19.44
N GLU A 422 -19.75 -23.88 -20.26
CA GLU A 422 -20.57 -25.06 -19.96
C GLU A 422 -20.23 -25.73 -18.62
N ASN A 423 -19.00 -25.54 -18.13
CA ASN A 423 -18.51 -26.10 -16.86
C ASN A 423 -18.82 -25.21 -15.64
N SER A 424 -19.30 -23.99 -15.86
CA SER A 424 -19.49 -23.01 -14.80
C SER A 424 -20.83 -23.20 -14.09
N SER A 425 -20.85 -23.15 -12.77
CA SER A 425 -22.06 -23.39 -11.98
C SER A 425 -23.02 -22.20 -12.04
N GLU A 426 -24.33 -22.47 -11.97
CA GLU A 426 -25.33 -21.41 -11.86
C GLU A 426 -25.15 -20.60 -10.56
N GLU A 427 -24.60 -21.23 -9.53
CA GLU A 427 -24.32 -20.62 -8.24
C GLU A 427 -23.20 -19.57 -8.31
N THR A 428 -22.05 -19.84 -8.97
CA THR A 428 -21.00 -18.81 -9.14
C THR A 428 -21.51 -17.59 -9.91
N ARG A 429 -22.31 -17.83 -10.97
CA ARG A 429 -22.95 -16.75 -11.74
C ARG A 429 -23.89 -15.91 -10.87
N LYS A 430 -24.73 -16.54 -10.04
CA LYS A 430 -25.64 -15.84 -9.12
C LYS A 430 -24.88 -15.02 -8.08
N ARG A 431 -23.81 -15.57 -7.50
CA ARG A 431 -22.97 -14.84 -6.54
C ARG A 431 -22.38 -13.57 -7.16
N ALA A 432 -21.83 -13.66 -8.37
CA ALA A 432 -21.29 -12.51 -9.09
C ALA A 432 -22.38 -11.45 -9.36
N SER A 433 -23.55 -11.87 -9.86
CA SER A 433 -24.66 -10.95 -10.16
C SER A 433 -25.20 -10.26 -8.90
N ASN A 434 -25.41 -11.00 -7.82
CA ASN A 434 -25.95 -10.45 -6.57
C ASN A 434 -25.00 -9.42 -5.96
N LEU A 435 -23.69 -9.70 -5.95
CA LEU A 435 -22.70 -8.74 -5.45
C LEU A 435 -22.64 -7.49 -6.34
N ALA A 436 -22.70 -7.66 -7.66
CA ALA A 436 -22.71 -6.56 -8.61
C ALA A 436 -23.91 -5.62 -8.40
N GLU A 437 -25.09 -6.17 -8.10
CA GLU A 437 -26.31 -5.44 -7.75
C GLU A 437 -26.19 -4.73 -6.39
N GLU A 438 -25.63 -5.40 -5.37
CA GLU A 438 -25.39 -4.81 -4.06
C GLU A 438 -24.43 -3.61 -4.15
N ILE A 439 -23.40 -3.69 -4.99
CA ILE A 439 -22.44 -2.60 -5.25
C ILE A 439 -23.03 -1.51 -6.16
N GLY A 440 -23.91 -1.87 -7.10
CA GLY A 440 -24.46 -0.97 -8.10
C GLY A 440 -23.66 -0.89 -9.41
N SER A 441 -22.76 -1.84 -9.67
CA SER A 441 -21.98 -1.87 -10.92
C SER A 441 -22.83 -2.22 -12.14
N HIS A 442 -22.42 -1.80 -13.34
CA HIS A 442 -23.03 -2.28 -14.58
C HIS A 442 -22.57 -3.72 -14.86
N HIS A 443 -23.44 -4.69 -14.57
CA HIS A 443 -23.12 -6.12 -14.66
C HIS A 443 -23.51 -6.76 -15.98
N MET A 444 -22.64 -7.64 -16.49
CA MET A 444 -22.87 -8.45 -17.68
C MET A 444 -22.52 -9.91 -17.43
N GLY A 445 -23.31 -10.83 -17.99
CA GLY A 445 -22.99 -12.25 -18.03
C GLY A 445 -22.84 -12.72 -19.48
N ILE A 446 -21.71 -13.34 -19.81
CA ILE A 446 -21.44 -13.92 -21.14
C ILE A 446 -21.07 -15.40 -21.03
N THR A 447 -21.20 -16.11 -22.15
CA THR A 447 -20.65 -17.47 -22.34
C THR A 447 -19.50 -17.40 -23.34
N ILE A 448 -18.41 -18.12 -23.07
CA ILE A 448 -17.20 -18.08 -23.92
C ILE A 448 -17.02 -19.35 -24.77
N ASP A 449 -17.93 -20.32 -24.65
CA ASP A 449 -17.81 -21.64 -25.29
C ASP A 449 -17.64 -21.53 -26.80
N ALA A 450 -18.38 -20.64 -27.48
CA ALA A 450 -18.23 -20.43 -28.92
C ALA A 450 -16.80 -20.01 -29.32
N ALA A 451 -16.18 -19.12 -28.54
CA ALA A 451 -14.80 -18.69 -28.78
C ALA A 451 -13.80 -19.82 -28.49
N VAL A 452 -14.03 -20.58 -27.41
CA VAL A 452 -13.21 -21.76 -27.06
C VAL A 452 -13.28 -22.81 -28.16
N SER A 453 -14.48 -23.19 -28.60
CA SER A 453 -14.70 -24.14 -29.68
C SER A 453 -14.06 -23.70 -31.00
N ALA A 454 -14.13 -22.41 -31.34
CA ALA A 454 -13.47 -21.88 -32.53
C ALA A 454 -11.94 -22.05 -32.47
N VAL A 455 -11.31 -21.70 -31.35
CA VAL A 455 -9.86 -21.86 -31.15
C VAL A 455 -9.44 -23.33 -31.20
N LEU A 456 -10.18 -24.21 -30.52
CA LEU A 456 -9.92 -25.65 -30.54
C LEU A 456 -10.18 -26.28 -31.92
N GLY A 457 -11.16 -25.75 -32.67
CA GLY A 457 -11.45 -26.13 -34.04
C GLY A 457 -10.28 -25.84 -34.97
N ILE A 458 -9.65 -24.66 -34.85
CA ILE A 458 -8.43 -24.31 -35.59
C ILE A 458 -7.30 -25.29 -35.27
N PHE A 459 -7.04 -25.55 -33.98
CA PHE A 459 -6.00 -26.51 -33.58
C PHE A 459 -6.27 -27.91 -34.13
N THR A 460 -7.52 -28.37 -34.07
CA THR A 460 -7.93 -29.69 -34.55
C THR A 460 -7.77 -29.79 -36.07
N ALA A 461 -8.17 -28.75 -36.81
CA ALA A 461 -8.04 -28.71 -38.27
C ALA A 461 -6.58 -28.80 -38.74
N VAL A 462 -5.65 -28.17 -38.02
CA VAL A 462 -4.22 -28.17 -38.37
C VAL A 462 -3.50 -29.42 -37.88
N SER A 463 -3.79 -29.89 -36.66
CA SER A 463 -3.04 -30.99 -36.03
C SER A 463 -3.63 -32.38 -36.26
N GLY A 464 -4.91 -32.47 -36.63
CA GLY A 464 -5.66 -33.73 -36.67
C GLY A 464 -5.89 -34.37 -35.30
N LYS A 465 -5.63 -33.66 -34.19
CA LYS A 465 -5.77 -34.15 -32.82
C LYS A 465 -6.79 -33.32 -32.06
N ILE A 466 -7.65 -34.00 -31.28
CA ILE A 466 -8.64 -33.37 -30.42
C ILE A 466 -8.17 -33.52 -28.97
N PRO A 467 -7.74 -32.43 -28.30
CA PRO A 467 -7.37 -32.49 -26.89
C PRO A 467 -8.59 -32.79 -26.02
N LYS A 468 -8.40 -33.58 -24.95
CA LYS A 468 -9.47 -33.95 -24.02
C LYS A 468 -9.18 -33.51 -22.60
N PHE A 469 -10.23 -33.22 -21.83
CA PHE A 469 -10.11 -33.06 -20.38
C PHE A 469 -9.74 -34.39 -19.72
N LYS A 470 -9.13 -34.33 -18.54
CA LYS A 470 -8.71 -35.50 -17.76
C LYS A 470 -9.88 -36.43 -17.46
N LEU A 471 -11.05 -35.86 -17.13
CA LEU A 471 -12.30 -36.62 -16.91
C LEU A 471 -12.69 -37.48 -18.13
N TYR A 472 -12.38 -37.01 -19.33
CA TYR A 472 -12.67 -37.70 -20.59
C TYR A 472 -11.46 -38.49 -21.14
N GLY A 473 -10.50 -38.83 -20.28
CA GLY A 473 -9.33 -39.64 -20.61
C GLY A 473 -8.16 -38.88 -21.26
N GLY A 474 -8.16 -37.55 -21.21
CA GLY A 474 -7.03 -36.73 -21.69
C GLY A 474 -5.81 -36.76 -20.76
N THR A 475 -4.63 -36.46 -21.31
CA THR A 475 -3.41 -36.34 -20.50
C THR A 475 -3.41 -35.08 -19.63
N HIS A 476 -2.56 -35.03 -18.60
CA HIS A 476 -2.38 -33.82 -17.78
C HIS A 476 -2.02 -32.58 -18.62
N ARG A 477 -1.24 -32.76 -19.71
CA ARG A 477 -0.88 -31.67 -20.62
C ARG A 477 -2.08 -31.14 -21.40
N GLU A 478 -2.92 -32.02 -21.92
CA GLU A 478 -4.15 -31.63 -22.63
C GLU A 478 -5.11 -30.90 -21.70
N ASN A 479 -5.32 -31.46 -20.51
CA ASN A 479 -6.19 -30.88 -19.49
C ASN A 479 -5.76 -29.45 -19.12
N LEU A 480 -4.47 -29.26 -18.81
CA LEU A 480 -3.91 -27.95 -18.52
C LEU A 480 -4.02 -26.99 -19.72
N ALA A 481 -3.81 -27.48 -20.94
CA ALA A 481 -3.94 -26.65 -22.14
C ALA A 481 -5.39 -26.16 -22.34
N LEU A 482 -6.39 -27.02 -22.14
CA LEU A 482 -7.81 -26.66 -22.25
C LEU A 482 -8.23 -25.62 -21.21
N GLN A 483 -7.80 -25.77 -19.96
CA GLN A 483 -8.03 -24.75 -18.92
C GLN A 483 -7.37 -23.42 -19.28
N ASN A 484 -6.11 -23.46 -19.73
CA ASN A 484 -5.36 -22.26 -20.11
C ASN A 484 -6.01 -21.52 -21.30
N VAL A 485 -6.58 -22.23 -22.29
CA VAL A 485 -7.29 -21.60 -23.42
C VAL A 485 -8.48 -20.79 -22.92
N GLN A 486 -9.30 -21.37 -22.05
CA GLN A 486 -10.43 -20.67 -21.44
C GLN A 486 -9.96 -19.44 -20.65
N ALA A 487 -8.91 -19.59 -19.82
CA ALA A 487 -8.36 -18.51 -19.00
C ALA A 487 -7.87 -17.33 -19.85
N ARG A 488 -7.15 -17.59 -20.95
CA ARG A 488 -6.66 -16.54 -21.87
C ARG A 488 -7.76 -15.87 -22.68
N LEU A 489 -8.78 -16.62 -23.11
CA LEU A 489 -9.90 -16.04 -23.84
C LEU A 489 -10.72 -15.08 -22.97
N ARG A 490 -10.83 -15.33 -21.66
CA ARG A 490 -11.42 -14.35 -20.72
C ARG A 490 -10.63 -13.04 -20.70
N MET A 491 -9.30 -13.10 -20.73
CA MET A 491 -8.47 -11.89 -20.80
C MET A 491 -8.69 -11.13 -22.12
N VAL A 492 -8.71 -11.82 -23.26
CA VAL A 492 -8.97 -11.20 -24.57
C VAL A 492 -10.33 -10.47 -24.56
N LEU A 493 -11.37 -11.13 -24.04
CA LEU A 493 -12.69 -10.53 -23.94
C LEU A 493 -12.73 -9.37 -22.93
N ALA A 494 -12.03 -9.48 -21.80
CA ALA A 494 -11.96 -8.41 -20.81
C ALA A 494 -11.43 -7.11 -21.42
N TYR A 495 -10.33 -7.18 -22.17
CA TYR A 495 -9.76 -6.03 -22.86
C TYR A 495 -10.65 -5.51 -23.98
N LEU A 496 -11.32 -6.39 -24.73
CA LEU A 496 -12.28 -5.99 -25.77
C LEU A 496 -13.43 -5.17 -25.17
N PHE A 497 -14.02 -5.65 -24.07
CA PHE A 497 -15.08 -4.92 -23.39
C PHE A 497 -14.58 -3.65 -22.72
N ALA A 498 -13.42 -3.67 -22.07
CA ALA A 498 -12.84 -2.47 -21.47
C ALA A 498 -12.64 -1.33 -22.49
N GLN A 499 -12.27 -1.67 -23.73
CA GLN A 499 -12.09 -0.71 -24.81
C GLN A 499 -13.41 -0.25 -25.45
N LEU A 500 -14.41 -1.13 -25.58
CA LEU A 500 -15.59 -0.87 -26.42
C LEU A 500 -16.92 -0.78 -25.68
N ILE A 501 -17.02 -1.16 -24.41
CA ILE A 501 -18.33 -1.18 -23.72
C ILE A 501 -18.88 0.23 -23.51
N MET A 502 -18.00 1.21 -23.29
CA MET A 502 -18.42 2.62 -23.19
C MET A 502 -18.94 3.11 -24.55
N TRP A 503 -18.21 2.83 -25.62
CA TRP A 503 -18.65 3.11 -27.00
C TRP A 503 -20.01 2.46 -27.32
N ALA A 504 -20.19 1.19 -26.97
CA ALA A 504 -21.44 0.46 -27.19
C ALA A 504 -22.62 1.06 -26.41
N ARG A 505 -22.34 1.79 -25.32
CA ARG A 505 -23.31 2.53 -24.51
C ARG A 505 -23.47 3.99 -24.96
N GLY A 506 -22.79 4.42 -26.02
CA GLY A 506 -22.79 5.81 -26.49
C GLY A 506 -22.04 6.78 -25.57
N LEU A 507 -21.13 6.28 -24.75
CA LEU A 507 -20.32 7.07 -23.81
C LEU A 507 -18.85 7.14 -24.29
N PRO A 508 -18.15 8.26 -24.05
CA PRO A 508 -16.74 8.39 -24.40
C PRO A 508 -15.82 7.64 -23.42
N GLY A 509 -14.57 7.42 -23.84
CA GLY A 509 -13.50 6.88 -23.00
C GLY A 509 -13.39 5.35 -22.97
N GLY A 510 -12.33 4.87 -22.35
CA GLY A 510 -12.08 3.46 -22.08
C GLY A 510 -12.08 3.16 -20.59
N LEU A 511 -11.98 1.87 -20.24
CA LEU A 511 -11.93 1.39 -18.87
C LEU A 511 -10.57 0.76 -18.56
N LEU A 512 -10.09 0.94 -17.33
CA LEU A 512 -8.95 0.20 -16.80
C LEU A 512 -9.38 -1.22 -16.42
N VAL A 513 -8.69 -2.23 -16.95
CA VAL A 513 -8.91 -3.63 -16.55
C VAL A 513 -8.31 -3.87 -15.18
N LEU A 514 -9.13 -4.34 -14.24
CA LEU A 514 -8.70 -4.70 -12.89
C LEU A 514 -8.36 -6.19 -12.79
N GLY A 515 -7.18 -6.48 -12.27
CA GLY A 515 -6.75 -7.83 -11.91
C GLY A 515 -7.19 -8.23 -10.50
N SER A 516 -7.21 -9.53 -10.23
CA SER A 516 -7.60 -10.08 -8.92
C SER A 516 -6.72 -11.24 -8.45
N ALA A 517 -5.46 -11.29 -8.89
CA ALA A 517 -4.50 -12.23 -8.31
C ALA A 517 -4.10 -11.75 -6.91
N ASN A 518 -4.04 -12.63 -5.91
CA ASN A 518 -3.53 -12.30 -4.58
C ASN A 518 -2.03 -12.59 -4.45
N VAL A 519 -1.41 -12.15 -3.34
CA VAL A 519 0.05 -12.25 -3.15
C VAL A 519 0.54 -13.69 -3.03
N ASP A 520 -0.25 -14.60 -2.46
CA ASP A 520 0.12 -15.99 -2.19
C ASP A 520 0.12 -16.82 -3.50
N GLU A 521 -0.91 -16.65 -4.34
CA GLU A 521 -0.98 -17.25 -5.68
C GLU A 521 0.13 -16.72 -6.59
N SER A 522 0.38 -15.41 -6.52
CA SER A 522 1.48 -14.77 -7.26
C SER A 522 2.84 -15.36 -6.85
N LEU A 523 3.06 -15.61 -5.55
CA LEU A 523 4.31 -16.16 -5.02
C LEU A 523 4.59 -17.57 -5.54
N CYS A 524 3.59 -18.45 -5.54
CA CYS A 524 3.72 -19.81 -6.08
C CYS A 524 3.56 -19.87 -7.61
N GLY A 525 3.12 -18.78 -8.22
CA GLY A 525 2.77 -18.67 -9.62
C GLY A 525 1.62 -19.59 -10.03
N TYR A 526 0.64 -19.75 -9.13
CA TYR A 526 -0.61 -20.47 -9.36
C TYR A 526 -1.60 -19.57 -10.12
N LEU A 527 -1.27 -19.33 -11.38
CA LEU A 527 -2.04 -18.52 -12.33
C LEU A 527 -1.66 -18.91 -13.76
N THR A 528 -2.55 -18.69 -14.73
CA THR A 528 -2.20 -18.91 -16.14
C THR A 528 -1.47 -17.67 -16.66
N LYS A 529 -0.30 -17.86 -17.26
CA LYS A 529 0.41 -16.72 -17.88
C LYS A 529 -0.45 -16.13 -19.01
N TYR A 530 -0.76 -14.84 -18.88
CA TYR A 530 -1.64 -14.06 -19.78
C TYR A 530 -3.14 -14.42 -19.73
N ASP A 531 -3.64 -14.86 -18.57
CA ASP A 531 -5.09 -14.82 -18.26
C ASP A 531 -5.48 -13.50 -17.58
N CYS A 532 -6.65 -13.44 -16.93
CA CYS A 532 -7.11 -12.25 -16.19
C CYS A 532 -6.26 -11.87 -14.97
N SER A 533 -5.20 -12.63 -14.64
CA SER A 533 -4.13 -12.16 -13.74
C SER A 533 -3.25 -11.08 -14.40
N SER A 534 -3.30 -10.98 -15.73
CA SER A 534 -2.69 -9.93 -16.57
C SER A 534 -3.76 -8.90 -16.92
N ALA A 535 -3.68 -7.74 -16.29
CA ALA A 535 -4.60 -6.62 -16.35
C ALA A 535 -3.80 -5.31 -16.34
N ASP A 536 -4.47 -4.17 -16.27
CA ASP A 536 -3.77 -2.87 -16.24
C ASP A 536 -3.20 -2.60 -14.83
N ILE A 537 -4.02 -2.82 -13.80
CA ILE A 537 -3.66 -2.68 -12.39
C ILE A 537 -4.35 -3.73 -11.51
N ASN A 538 -3.74 -4.08 -10.38
CA ASN A 538 -4.30 -5.03 -9.42
C ASN A 538 -4.29 -4.48 -7.97
N PRO A 539 -5.45 -4.09 -7.41
CA PRO A 539 -5.51 -3.50 -6.07
C PRO A 539 -5.29 -4.51 -4.93
N ILE A 540 -5.35 -5.82 -5.20
CA ILE A 540 -5.21 -6.87 -4.17
C ILE A 540 -3.95 -7.72 -4.33
N GLY A 541 -3.13 -7.49 -5.36
CA GLY A 541 -1.95 -8.33 -5.65
C GLY A 541 -0.85 -8.28 -4.59
N GLY A 542 -0.89 -7.31 -3.68
CA GLY A 542 -0.03 -7.23 -2.51
C GLY A 542 -0.67 -7.76 -1.23
N ILE A 543 -1.85 -8.37 -1.23
CA ILE A 543 -2.62 -8.75 -0.03
C ILE A 543 -2.74 -10.28 0.09
N SER A 544 -2.60 -10.81 1.30
CA SER A 544 -2.73 -12.24 1.61
C SER A 544 -4.15 -12.76 1.44
N LYS A 545 -4.30 -14.02 1.03
CA LYS A 545 -5.63 -14.68 0.94
C LYS A 545 -6.35 -14.67 2.28
N LYS A 546 -5.58 -14.82 3.37
CA LYS A 546 -6.10 -14.77 4.74
C LYS A 546 -6.72 -13.41 5.05
N ASP A 547 -6.02 -12.32 4.74
CA ASP A 547 -6.51 -10.98 4.98
C ASP A 547 -7.68 -10.62 4.05
N LEU A 548 -7.69 -11.14 2.82
CA LEU A 548 -8.84 -10.98 1.93
C LEU A 548 -10.10 -11.64 2.50
N LYS A 549 -9.99 -12.82 3.13
CA LYS A 549 -11.13 -13.45 3.82
C LYS A 549 -11.65 -12.58 4.97
N SER A 550 -10.76 -12.05 5.81
CA SER A 550 -11.14 -11.14 6.90
C SER A 550 -11.76 -9.84 6.38
N PHE A 551 -11.21 -9.27 5.30
CA PHE A 551 -11.72 -8.07 4.65
C PHE A 551 -13.12 -8.27 4.06
N ILE A 552 -13.41 -9.42 3.43
CA ILE A 552 -14.75 -9.73 2.95
C ILE A 552 -15.75 -9.78 4.11
N PHE A 553 -15.38 -10.38 5.24
CA PHE A 553 -16.22 -10.37 6.45
C PHE A 553 -16.47 -8.94 6.94
N TYR A 554 -15.43 -8.10 6.98
CA TYR A 554 -15.58 -6.67 7.28
C TYR A 554 -16.55 -5.97 6.32
N CYS A 555 -16.52 -6.29 5.02
CA CYS A 555 -17.42 -5.69 4.04
C CYS A 555 -18.89 -6.09 4.25
N VAL A 556 -19.16 -7.31 4.72
CA VAL A 556 -20.51 -7.73 5.12
C VAL A 556 -21.04 -6.80 6.21
N GLU A 557 -20.25 -6.56 7.26
CA GLU A 557 -20.67 -5.74 8.40
C GLU A 557 -20.72 -4.24 8.06
N LYS A 558 -19.71 -3.74 7.34
CA LYS A 558 -19.53 -2.31 7.08
C LYS A 558 -20.43 -1.78 5.97
N PHE A 559 -20.57 -2.54 4.87
CA PHE A 559 -21.29 -2.12 3.66
C PHE A 559 -22.62 -2.86 3.46
N ASN A 560 -22.95 -3.80 4.34
CA ASN A 560 -24.18 -4.62 4.27
C ASN A 560 -24.29 -5.43 2.97
N PHE A 561 -23.17 -5.98 2.51
CA PHE A 561 -23.11 -6.85 1.33
C PHE A 561 -23.39 -8.30 1.70
N SER A 562 -24.66 -8.61 1.88
CA SER A 562 -25.13 -9.93 2.35
C SER A 562 -24.75 -11.08 1.41
N SER A 563 -24.61 -10.81 0.11
CA SER A 563 -24.21 -11.79 -0.90
C SER A 563 -22.82 -12.40 -0.63
N LEU A 564 -21.93 -11.66 0.04
CA LEU A 564 -20.58 -12.09 0.39
C LEU A 564 -20.56 -13.27 1.38
N ILE A 565 -21.61 -13.45 2.20
CA ILE A 565 -21.70 -14.60 3.13
C ILE A 565 -21.68 -15.91 2.35
N ARG A 566 -22.39 -15.97 1.21
CA ARG A 566 -22.39 -17.15 0.34
C ARG A 566 -21.05 -17.35 -0.36
N ILE A 567 -20.34 -16.27 -0.69
CA ILE A 567 -19.01 -16.32 -1.30
C ILE A 567 -17.98 -16.87 -0.29
N LEU A 568 -18.05 -16.46 0.99
CA LEU A 568 -17.19 -16.99 2.05
C LEU A 568 -17.42 -18.47 2.34
N GLY A 569 -18.68 -18.93 2.28
CA GLY A 569 -19.05 -20.33 2.50
C GLY A 569 -18.78 -21.25 1.31
N ALA A 570 -18.42 -20.71 0.14
CA ALA A 570 -18.16 -21.50 -1.06
C ALA A 570 -16.73 -22.10 -1.03
N PRO A 571 -16.55 -23.35 -1.47
CA PRO A 571 -15.22 -23.92 -1.60
C PRO A 571 -14.42 -23.18 -2.69
N PRO A 572 -13.14 -22.82 -2.44
CA PRO A 572 -12.29 -22.17 -3.43
C PRO A 572 -11.93 -23.16 -4.55
N THR A 573 -12.35 -22.84 -5.78
CA THR A 573 -12.09 -23.67 -6.96
C THR A 573 -12.08 -22.83 -8.24
N ALA A 574 -11.23 -23.22 -9.20
CA ALA A 574 -11.30 -22.76 -10.57
C ALA A 574 -12.23 -23.70 -11.36
N GLU A 575 -13.49 -23.30 -11.63
CA GLU A 575 -14.47 -24.03 -12.45
C GLU A 575 -14.06 -24.05 -13.95
N LEU A 576 -12.90 -24.64 -14.25
CA LEU A 576 -12.29 -24.74 -15.58
C LEU A 576 -12.29 -26.17 -16.13
N GLU A 577 -12.58 -27.15 -15.27
CA GLU A 577 -12.76 -28.56 -15.63
C GLU A 577 -14.25 -28.95 -15.60
N PRO A 578 -14.67 -29.93 -16.41
CA PRO A 578 -16.00 -30.48 -16.31
C PRO A 578 -16.30 -31.06 -14.92
N LEU A 579 -17.49 -30.75 -14.42
CA LEU A 579 -17.98 -31.28 -13.15
C LEU A 579 -18.14 -32.81 -13.26
N ALA A 580 -17.65 -33.55 -12.27
CA ALA A 580 -17.91 -34.98 -12.15
C ALA A 580 -19.20 -35.16 -11.34
N ASP A 581 -20.25 -35.74 -11.94
CA ASP A 581 -21.57 -35.93 -11.30
C ASP A 581 -22.17 -34.64 -10.70
N GLY A 582 -21.88 -33.48 -11.32
CA GLY A 582 -22.33 -32.17 -10.85
C GLY A 582 -21.55 -31.61 -9.65
N GLN A 583 -20.45 -32.24 -9.23
CA GLN A 583 -19.60 -31.80 -8.13
C GLN A 583 -18.23 -31.29 -8.61
N ILE A 584 -17.69 -30.34 -7.84
CA ILE A 584 -16.35 -29.77 -8.01
C ILE A 584 -15.32 -30.86 -7.72
N GLN A 585 -14.36 -31.06 -8.64
CA GLN A 585 -13.36 -32.13 -8.50
C GLN A 585 -12.22 -31.80 -7.53
N GLN A 586 -11.81 -30.53 -7.43
CA GLN A 586 -10.59 -30.15 -6.71
C GLN A 586 -10.62 -28.70 -6.24
N THR A 587 -10.10 -28.46 -5.04
CA THR A 587 -9.86 -27.12 -4.50
C THR A 587 -8.47 -26.58 -4.87
N ASP A 588 -8.31 -25.26 -4.83
CA ASP A 588 -7.03 -24.62 -5.17
C ASP A 588 -5.88 -25.09 -4.25
N GLU A 589 -6.15 -25.28 -2.96
CA GLU A 589 -5.16 -25.74 -1.97
C GLU A 589 -4.73 -27.20 -2.22
N GLU A 590 -5.64 -28.05 -2.67
CA GLU A 590 -5.32 -29.44 -3.04
C GLU A 590 -4.44 -29.50 -4.28
N ASP A 591 -4.70 -28.66 -5.29
CA ASP A 591 -3.87 -28.60 -6.50
C ASP A 591 -2.46 -28.05 -6.22
N MET A 592 -2.38 -26.95 -5.47
CA MET A 592 -1.09 -26.46 -4.97
C MET A 592 -0.41 -27.45 -4.02
N GLY A 593 -1.21 -28.25 -3.31
CA GLY A 593 -0.84 -29.18 -2.24
C GLY A 593 -0.19 -28.51 -1.03
N MET A 594 -0.60 -27.27 -0.78
CA MET A 594 -0.21 -26.41 0.32
C MET A 594 -1.42 -25.53 0.64
N THR A 595 -1.68 -25.29 1.92
CA THR A 595 -2.75 -24.36 2.31
C THR A 595 -2.28 -22.92 2.14
N TYR A 596 -3.20 -21.97 2.05
CA TYR A 596 -2.87 -20.54 2.00
C TYR A 596 -2.12 -20.09 3.27
N ASP A 597 -2.43 -20.64 4.44
CA ASP A 597 -1.69 -20.35 5.68
C ASP A 597 -0.22 -20.80 5.60
N GLU A 598 0.03 -21.97 4.99
CA GLU A 598 1.40 -22.45 4.73
C GLU A 598 2.11 -21.54 3.72
N LEU A 599 1.41 -21.11 2.65
CA LEU A 599 1.96 -20.23 1.62
C LEU A 599 2.36 -18.86 2.17
N SER A 600 1.51 -18.21 2.96
CA SER A 600 1.84 -16.92 3.57
C SER A 600 3.04 -17.04 4.51
N MET A 601 3.15 -18.15 5.26
CA MET A 601 4.32 -18.41 6.10
C MET A 601 5.59 -18.66 5.27
N PHE A 602 5.51 -19.43 4.17
CA PHE A 602 6.64 -19.59 3.26
C PHE A 602 7.06 -18.25 2.66
N GLY A 603 6.10 -17.40 2.28
CA GLY A 603 6.33 -16.03 1.81
C GLY A 603 7.09 -15.19 2.83
N CYS A 604 6.60 -15.12 4.07
CA CYS A 604 7.25 -14.43 5.17
C CYS A 604 8.66 -14.98 5.46
N LEU A 605 8.83 -16.30 5.57
CA LEU A 605 10.15 -16.89 5.82
C LEU A 605 11.13 -16.60 4.68
N ARG A 606 10.68 -16.68 3.42
CA ARG A 606 11.49 -16.41 2.24
C ARG A 606 11.90 -14.94 2.14
N LYS A 607 10.93 -14.02 2.29
CA LYS A 607 11.14 -12.60 2.00
C LYS A 607 11.44 -11.77 3.23
N VAL A 608 10.76 -11.94 4.36
CA VAL A 608 11.02 -11.16 5.58
C VAL A 608 12.23 -11.72 6.33
N THR A 609 12.24 -13.03 6.58
CA THR A 609 13.34 -13.70 7.33
C THR A 609 14.54 -14.07 6.43
N ARG A 610 14.43 -13.87 5.11
CA ARG A 610 15.49 -14.12 4.12
C ARG A 610 15.96 -15.59 4.05
N CYS A 611 15.06 -16.55 4.31
CA CYS A 611 15.39 -17.97 4.25
C CYS A 611 15.49 -18.52 2.82
N GLY A 612 16.59 -19.20 2.51
CA GLY A 612 16.65 -20.20 1.44
C GLY A 612 16.03 -21.54 1.86
N PRO A 613 16.05 -22.59 1.00
CA PRO A 613 15.40 -23.88 1.29
C PRO A 613 15.86 -24.53 2.60
N TYR A 614 17.18 -24.61 2.80
CA TYR A 614 17.77 -25.25 3.97
C TYR A 614 17.47 -24.47 5.27
N SER A 615 17.66 -23.15 5.26
CA SER A 615 17.34 -22.30 6.42
C SER A 615 15.85 -22.33 6.78
N MET A 616 14.97 -22.41 5.78
CA MET A 616 13.54 -22.59 5.99
C MET A 616 13.23 -23.93 6.65
N PHE A 617 13.91 -25.00 6.23
CA PHE A 617 13.79 -26.32 6.85
C PHE A 617 14.20 -26.31 8.31
N CYS A 618 15.38 -25.79 8.64
CA CYS A 618 15.87 -25.71 10.01
C CYS A 618 14.92 -24.93 10.94
N LYS A 619 14.19 -23.94 10.43
CA LYS A 619 13.19 -23.21 11.22
C LYS A 619 11.90 -24.03 11.38
N LEU A 620 11.36 -24.54 10.28
CA LEU A 620 10.05 -25.18 10.27
C LEU A 620 10.02 -26.52 11.00
N ILE A 621 11.13 -27.26 11.10
CA ILE A 621 11.17 -28.47 11.96
C ILE A 621 10.89 -28.16 13.43
N HIS A 622 11.19 -26.94 13.89
CA HIS A 622 10.89 -26.51 15.24
C HIS A 622 9.50 -25.88 15.33
N THR A 623 9.14 -25.02 14.37
CA THR A 623 7.81 -24.37 14.33
C THR A 623 6.67 -25.37 14.18
N TRP A 624 6.86 -26.44 13.40
CA TRP A 624 5.87 -27.50 13.18
C TRP A 624 6.13 -28.75 14.00
N ARG A 625 6.93 -28.65 15.06
CA ARG A 625 7.18 -29.77 15.96
C ARG A 625 5.85 -30.24 16.56
N GLY A 626 5.55 -31.53 16.42
CA GLY A 626 4.29 -32.12 16.87
C GLY A 626 3.16 -32.08 15.84
N THR A 627 3.26 -31.23 14.81
CA THR A 627 2.33 -31.22 13.67
C THR A 627 2.85 -32.07 12.51
N TYR A 628 4.14 -31.95 12.19
CA TYR A 628 4.77 -32.66 11.08
C TYR A 628 6.10 -33.30 11.50
N THR A 629 6.41 -34.45 10.89
CA THR A 629 7.73 -35.06 10.99
C THR A 629 8.76 -34.26 10.16
N PRO A 630 10.06 -34.31 10.49
CA PRO A 630 11.09 -33.66 9.68
C PRO A 630 11.02 -34.03 8.19
N ALA A 631 10.71 -35.29 7.88
CA ALA A 631 10.53 -35.75 6.51
C ALA A 631 9.36 -35.04 5.79
N LYS A 632 8.23 -34.83 6.48
CA LYS A 632 7.08 -34.13 5.90
C LYS A 632 7.34 -32.63 5.72
N VAL A 633 8.07 -32.01 6.65
CA VAL A 633 8.54 -30.62 6.50
C VAL A 633 9.44 -30.48 5.27
N ALA A 634 10.40 -31.39 5.09
CA ALA A 634 11.27 -31.42 3.91
C ALA A 634 10.47 -31.56 2.60
N GLU A 635 9.48 -32.45 2.56
CA GLU A 635 8.59 -32.64 1.40
C GLU A 635 7.87 -31.34 1.01
N LYS A 636 7.25 -30.66 1.99
CA LYS A 636 6.53 -29.40 1.76
C LYS A 636 7.45 -28.30 1.24
N ILE A 637 8.63 -28.15 1.82
CA ILE A 637 9.63 -27.15 1.39
C ILE A 637 10.14 -27.43 -0.02
N LYS A 638 10.43 -28.70 -0.32
CA LYS A 638 10.82 -29.14 -1.67
C LYS A 638 9.75 -28.80 -2.69
N ARG A 639 8.48 -29.07 -2.37
CA ARG A 639 7.33 -28.73 -3.22
C ARG A 639 7.23 -27.22 -3.44
N PHE A 640 7.28 -26.42 -2.37
CA PHE A 640 7.21 -24.96 -2.44
C PHE A 640 8.32 -24.38 -3.33
N PHE A 641 9.60 -24.68 -3.07
CA PHE A 641 10.71 -24.11 -3.83
C PHE A 641 10.73 -24.58 -5.29
N ARG A 642 10.27 -25.81 -5.56
CA ARG A 642 10.07 -26.27 -6.94
C ARG A 642 8.99 -25.43 -7.63
N ALA A 643 7.81 -25.31 -7.04
CA ALA A 643 6.69 -24.52 -7.60
C ALA A 643 7.09 -23.04 -7.82
N TYR A 644 7.68 -22.41 -6.81
CA TYR A 644 8.21 -21.06 -6.87
C TYR A 644 9.20 -20.89 -8.04
N SER A 645 10.17 -21.80 -8.17
CA SER A 645 11.25 -21.64 -9.16
C SER A 645 10.82 -21.94 -10.60
N ILE A 646 9.95 -22.92 -10.84
CA ILE A 646 9.43 -23.20 -12.19
C ILE A 646 8.53 -22.07 -12.69
N ASN A 647 7.81 -21.40 -11.78
CA ASN A 647 6.81 -20.39 -12.13
C ASN A 647 7.31 -18.95 -12.02
N ARG A 648 8.55 -18.69 -11.55
CA ARG A 648 9.04 -17.32 -11.35
C ARG A 648 8.98 -16.46 -12.61
N HIS A 649 9.15 -17.05 -13.78
CA HIS A 649 9.03 -16.36 -15.08
C HIS A 649 7.64 -15.72 -15.31
N LYS A 650 6.59 -16.12 -14.58
CA LYS A 650 5.27 -15.47 -14.63
C LYS A 650 5.29 -14.11 -13.94
N MET A 651 6.08 -13.95 -12.87
CA MET A 651 6.18 -12.69 -12.12
C MET A 651 6.79 -11.54 -12.91
N THR A 652 7.64 -11.85 -13.89
CA THR A 652 8.28 -10.83 -14.75
C THR A 652 7.27 -10.04 -15.59
N THR A 653 6.09 -10.59 -15.82
CA THR A 653 5.03 -10.00 -16.65
C THR A 653 3.70 -9.93 -15.90
N LEU A 654 3.71 -10.07 -14.58
CA LEU A 654 2.49 -9.95 -13.78
C LEU A 654 2.11 -8.47 -13.65
N THR A 655 0.79 -8.22 -13.62
CA THR A 655 0.18 -6.90 -13.44
C THR A 655 0.80 -6.12 -12.28
N PRO A 656 1.09 -4.81 -12.44
CA PRO A 656 1.50 -3.97 -11.33
C PRO A 656 0.41 -3.95 -10.24
N ALA A 657 0.80 -4.22 -9.00
CA ALA A 657 -0.11 -4.36 -7.89
C ALA A 657 0.16 -3.37 -6.77
N TYR A 658 -0.91 -2.92 -6.10
CA TYR A 658 -0.83 -2.14 -4.87
C TYR A 658 0.12 -2.82 -3.87
N HIS A 659 1.07 -2.06 -3.33
CA HIS A 659 2.00 -2.58 -2.33
C HIS A 659 1.35 -2.57 -0.93
N ALA A 660 1.17 -3.74 -0.32
CA ALA A 660 0.65 -3.88 1.05
C ALA A 660 1.56 -4.76 1.92
N GLU A 661 1.75 -6.03 1.54
CA GLU A 661 2.52 -6.99 2.33
C GLU A 661 4.04 -6.85 2.13
N ASN A 662 4.78 -6.95 3.23
CA ASN A 662 6.25 -6.88 3.23
C ASN A 662 6.93 -8.16 2.71
N TYR A 663 6.15 -9.11 2.18
CA TYR A 663 6.65 -10.32 1.53
C TYR A 663 6.26 -10.44 0.05
N SER A 664 5.81 -9.34 -0.57
CA SER A 664 5.43 -9.31 -1.99
C SER A 664 6.48 -9.97 -2.90
N PRO A 665 6.07 -10.78 -3.90
CA PRO A 665 6.95 -11.38 -4.88
C PRO A 665 7.20 -10.46 -6.09
N ASP A 666 6.74 -9.20 -6.11
CA ASP A 666 6.91 -8.30 -7.25
C ASP A 666 8.37 -8.20 -7.73
N ASP A 667 8.59 -8.46 -9.02
CA ASP A 667 9.93 -8.51 -9.62
C ASP A 667 10.41 -7.15 -10.13
N ASN A 668 9.51 -6.16 -10.30
CA ASN A 668 9.87 -4.87 -10.88
C ASN A 668 10.57 -3.95 -9.88
N ARG A 669 10.11 -3.96 -8.63
CA ARG A 669 10.54 -3.03 -7.58
C ARG A 669 10.96 -3.76 -6.31
N PHE A 670 10.12 -4.61 -5.74
CA PHE A 670 10.31 -5.02 -4.35
C PHE A 670 11.21 -6.25 -4.15
N ASP A 671 11.17 -7.23 -5.05
CA ASP A 671 11.80 -8.55 -4.90
C ASP A 671 12.56 -9.00 -6.14
N LEU A 672 13.67 -8.31 -6.42
CA LEU A 672 14.58 -8.65 -7.53
C LEU A 672 15.15 -10.07 -7.36
N ARG A 673 14.85 -10.97 -8.31
CA ARG A 673 15.28 -12.37 -8.28
C ARG A 673 15.56 -12.88 -9.69
N PRO A 674 16.42 -13.92 -9.87
CA PRO A 674 16.47 -14.65 -11.12
C PRO A 674 15.10 -15.21 -11.49
N PHE A 675 14.80 -15.33 -12.79
CA PHE A 675 13.60 -16.03 -13.27
C PHE A 675 13.92 -17.35 -13.99
N LEU A 676 15.21 -17.60 -14.28
CA LEU A 676 15.72 -18.86 -14.78
C LEU A 676 16.53 -19.55 -13.67
N TYR A 677 15.92 -20.53 -13.01
CA TYR A 677 16.54 -21.28 -11.92
C TYR A 677 16.92 -22.70 -12.35
N ASN A 678 17.90 -23.30 -11.66
CA ASN A 678 17.95 -24.75 -11.54
C ASN A 678 16.85 -25.20 -10.56
N THR A 679 15.72 -25.63 -11.11
CA THR A 679 14.50 -25.95 -10.36
C THR A 679 14.60 -27.25 -9.55
N HIS A 680 15.69 -28.00 -9.68
CA HIS A 680 15.96 -29.16 -8.82
C HIS A 680 16.55 -28.77 -7.46
N TRP A 681 17.18 -27.59 -7.36
CA TRP A 681 17.83 -27.14 -6.12
C TRP A 681 18.75 -28.21 -5.52
N SER A 682 19.47 -28.95 -6.38
CA SER A 682 20.05 -30.26 -6.08
C SER A 682 21.00 -30.26 -4.87
N TRP A 683 21.75 -29.18 -4.67
CA TRP A 683 22.61 -29.02 -3.49
C TRP A 683 21.80 -28.83 -2.21
N GLN A 684 20.88 -27.87 -2.22
CA GLN A 684 20.06 -27.49 -1.07
C GLN A 684 19.16 -28.66 -0.64
N MET A 685 18.56 -29.38 -1.60
CA MET A 685 17.69 -30.51 -1.32
C MET A 685 18.44 -31.71 -0.73
N ARG A 686 19.69 -31.94 -1.17
CA ARG A 686 20.56 -33.00 -0.61
C ARG A 686 20.91 -32.74 0.85
N LEU A 687 21.25 -31.49 1.20
CA LEU A 687 21.53 -31.12 2.59
C LEU A 687 20.31 -31.32 3.50
N ILE A 688 19.10 -30.98 3.01
CA ILE A 688 17.87 -31.26 3.74
C ILE A 688 17.71 -32.78 3.97
N ASP A 689 17.97 -33.60 2.95
CA ASP A 689 17.86 -35.06 3.07
C ASP A 689 18.90 -35.69 4.01
N GLU A 690 20.10 -35.10 4.09
CA GLU A 690 21.13 -35.49 5.06
C GLU A 690 20.68 -35.18 6.50
N GLU A 691 20.11 -34.00 6.73
CA GLU A 691 19.61 -33.63 8.07
C GLU A 691 18.38 -34.44 8.48
N VAL A 692 17.44 -34.69 7.57
CA VAL A 692 16.31 -35.59 7.85
C VAL A 692 16.81 -36.97 8.28
N ARG A 693 17.81 -37.54 7.59
CA ARG A 693 18.40 -38.83 7.97
C ARG A 693 19.07 -38.77 9.34
N ARG A 694 19.82 -37.71 9.65
CA ARG A 694 20.45 -37.53 10.97
C ARG A 694 19.42 -37.47 12.09
N LEU A 695 18.34 -36.71 11.90
CA LEU A 695 17.27 -36.57 12.88
C LEU A 695 16.53 -37.90 13.12
N GLN A 696 16.26 -38.66 12.06
CA GLN A 696 15.65 -39.99 12.17
C GLN A 696 16.54 -40.98 12.95
N VAL A 697 17.86 -40.96 12.71
CA VAL A 697 18.81 -41.80 13.45
C VAL A 697 18.89 -41.40 14.92
N ALA A 698 18.88 -40.10 15.22
CA ALA A 698 18.89 -39.59 16.59
C ALA A 698 17.61 -39.99 17.34
N GLU A 699 16.44 -39.86 16.71
CA GLU A 699 15.15 -40.27 17.28
C GLU A 699 15.08 -41.78 17.55
N ALA A 700 15.55 -42.60 16.59
CA ALA A 700 15.67 -44.05 16.74
C ALA A 700 16.70 -44.47 17.81
N SER A 701 17.66 -43.62 18.15
CA SER A 701 18.64 -43.89 19.21
C SER A 701 18.10 -43.49 20.60
N LEU A 702 17.33 -42.41 20.68
CA LEU A 702 16.63 -41.96 21.89
C LEU A 702 15.55 -42.96 22.32
N LEU A 703 14.77 -43.50 21.38
CA LEU A 703 13.77 -44.55 21.66
C LEU A 703 14.40 -45.84 22.20
N ARG A 704 15.61 -46.19 21.73
CA ARG A 704 16.37 -47.36 22.23
C ARG A 704 16.94 -47.18 23.64
N HIS A 705 17.07 -45.96 24.14
CA HIS A 705 17.54 -45.67 25.51
C HIS A 705 16.40 -45.50 26.52
N GLN A 706 15.14 -45.57 26.07
CA GLN A 706 13.94 -45.47 26.92
C GLN A 706 13.26 -46.83 27.20
N GLU A 707 13.78 -47.94 26.69
CA GLU A 707 13.32 -49.28 27.10
C GLU A 707 13.86 -49.65 28.49
N PRO A 708 13.01 -50.11 29.44
CA PRO A 708 13.47 -50.54 30.75
C PRO A 708 14.27 -51.84 30.61
N ARG A 709 15.53 -51.86 31.08
CA ARG A 709 16.31 -53.10 31.19
C ARG A 709 15.58 -54.04 32.16
N LEU A 710 14.95 -55.08 31.62
CA LEU A 710 14.50 -56.23 32.38
C LEU A 710 15.73 -56.92 32.99
N HIS A 711 15.84 -56.86 34.32
CA HIS A 711 16.77 -57.68 35.08
C HIS A 711 16.40 -59.15 34.91
N VAL A 712 17.27 -59.91 34.25
CA VAL A 712 17.27 -61.38 34.34
C VAL A 712 18.28 -61.77 35.40
N ASN A 713 17.79 -62.32 36.51
CA ASN A 713 18.58 -63.00 37.51
C ASN A 713 19.20 -64.26 36.91
N SER A 714 20.51 -64.42 37.07
CA SER A 714 21.16 -65.72 37.06
C SER A 714 22.13 -65.79 38.23
N ASP A 715 21.72 -66.54 39.24
CA ASP A 715 22.50 -66.88 40.42
C ASP A 715 23.71 -67.76 40.08
N THR A 716 24.76 -67.57 40.89
CA THR A 716 25.80 -68.53 41.31
C THR A 716 26.87 -68.99 40.30
N LEU A 717 28.13 -68.58 40.51
CA LEU A 717 29.21 -69.40 41.10
C LEU A 717 30.61 -68.75 41.03
N TYR A 718 31.39 -68.91 42.11
CA TYR A 718 32.82 -68.57 42.32
C TYR A 718 33.20 -67.07 42.34
N GLY A 719 33.92 -66.52 43.30
CA GLY A 719 34.68 -67.05 44.43
C GLY A 719 35.82 -66.07 44.75
N SER A 720 35.83 -65.52 45.97
CA SER A 720 36.97 -64.96 46.73
C SER A 720 37.97 -64.01 46.03
N SER A 721 38.11 -62.77 46.54
CA SER A 721 39.24 -62.37 47.42
C SER A 721 39.39 -60.84 47.55
N HIS A 722 39.64 -60.43 48.80
CA HIS A 722 40.40 -59.25 49.27
C HIS A 722 40.04 -57.80 48.87
N ASP A 723 39.37 -57.12 49.81
CA ASP A 723 39.80 -55.92 50.59
C ASP A 723 41.24 -55.37 50.38
N PRO A 724 41.60 -54.16 50.88
CA PRO A 724 40.87 -52.88 51.02
C PRO A 724 41.74 -51.67 50.54
N HIS A 725 41.18 -50.45 50.53
CA HIS A 725 41.73 -49.27 51.26
C HIS A 725 41.30 -47.89 50.70
N THR A 726 40.97 -47.02 51.67
CA THR A 726 41.16 -45.55 51.74
C THR A 726 40.33 -44.67 50.81
N GLY A 727 39.64 -43.61 51.23
CA GLY A 727 39.66 -42.87 52.49
C GLY A 727 39.70 -41.36 52.19
N ASN A 728 38.73 -40.60 52.72
CA ASN A 728 38.72 -39.15 52.91
C ASN A 728 38.66 -38.26 51.63
N ASN A 729 38.10 -37.04 51.62
CA ASN A 729 37.50 -36.20 52.65
C ASN A 729 36.58 -35.10 52.02
N GLU A 730 35.65 -34.56 52.83
CA GLU A 730 35.19 -33.14 52.94
C GLU A 730 34.66 -32.38 51.69
N GLY A 731 33.64 -31.51 51.74
CA GLY A 731 32.83 -30.93 52.81
C GLY A 731 32.10 -29.66 52.30
N MET A 732 30.84 -29.51 52.72
CA MET A 732 30.08 -28.27 52.97
C MET A 732 29.61 -27.30 51.84
N THR A 733 28.28 -27.38 51.59
CA THR A 733 27.22 -26.33 51.73
C THR A 733 27.36 -24.91 51.15
N SER A 734 26.38 -24.51 50.32
CA SER A 734 25.55 -23.30 50.54
C SER A 734 24.29 -23.27 49.64
N SER A 735 23.21 -22.68 50.17
CA SER A 735 21.81 -22.68 49.69
C SER A 735 21.51 -21.68 48.55
N PRO A 736 20.38 -21.81 47.82
CA PRO A 736 20.06 -20.97 46.66
C PRO A 736 19.12 -19.79 46.98
N VAL A 737 19.34 -18.68 46.28
CA VAL A 737 18.50 -17.48 46.22
C VAL A 737 17.49 -17.60 45.07
N LYS A 738 16.21 -17.33 45.34
CA LYS A 738 15.12 -17.21 44.37
C LYS A 738 15.25 -15.90 43.57
N SER A 739 15.03 -15.96 42.26
CA SER A 739 14.74 -14.78 41.43
C SER A 739 13.40 -14.97 40.72
N GLU A 740 12.49 -14.04 40.99
CA GLU A 740 11.20 -13.89 40.29
C GLU A 740 11.45 -13.11 38.99
N ARG A 741 10.93 -13.61 37.87
CA ARG A 741 10.81 -12.87 36.61
C ARG A 741 9.32 -12.60 36.36
N THR A 742 8.96 -11.33 36.39
CA THR A 742 7.70 -10.78 35.90
C THR A 742 7.70 -10.82 34.36
N GLY A 743 6.72 -11.54 33.79
CA GLY A 743 6.44 -11.55 32.36
C GLY A 743 5.18 -10.73 32.06
N ASN A 744 5.30 -9.78 31.14
CA ASN A 744 4.19 -9.00 30.57
C ASN A 744 3.20 -9.94 29.85
N GLN A 745 1.99 -10.05 30.38
CA GLN A 745 0.80 -10.50 29.67
C GLN A 745 -0.09 -9.27 29.40
N PHE A 746 -0.05 -8.75 28.17
CA PHE A 746 -1.13 -7.94 27.60
C PHE A 746 -1.22 -8.32 26.12
N GLY A 747 -2.36 -8.89 25.70
CA GLY A 747 -2.66 -9.16 24.29
C GLY A 747 -3.37 -10.48 23.95
N THR A 748 -3.62 -11.39 24.90
CA THR A 748 -4.21 -12.71 24.59
C THR A 748 -5.70 -12.86 24.92
N GLU A 749 -6.26 -12.06 25.82
CA GLU A 749 -7.66 -12.23 26.25
C GLU A 749 -8.69 -11.72 25.22
N GLU A 750 -8.37 -10.69 24.45
CA GLU A 750 -9.29 -10.09 23.46
C GLU A 750 -9.44 -10.97 22.20
N HIS A 751 -8.43 -11.79 21.88
CA HIS A 751 -8.47 -12.73 20.76
C HIS A 751 -9.28 -14.02 21.07
N GLN A 752 -9.29 -14.47 22.32
CA GLN A 752 -10.06 -15.65 22.73
C GLN A 752 -11.56 -15.37 22.80
N THR A 753 -11.97 -14.21 23.34
CA THR A 753 -13.39 -13.80 23.39
C THR A 753 -13.99 -13.58 21.98
N ARG A 754 -13.16 -13.15 21.02
CA ARG A 754 -13.59 -12.91 19.63
C ARG A 754 -13.77 -14.21 18.83
N ARG A 755 -12.92 -15.21 19.08
CA ARG A 755 -13.05 -16.57 18.51
C ARG A 755 -14.33 -17.27 18.98
N GLU A 756 -14.66 -17.15 20.26
CA GLU A 756 -15.92 -17.69 20.80
C GLU A 756 -17.16 -16.97 20.24
N ARG A 757 -17.08 -15.66 19.95
CA ARG A 757 -18.15 -14.94 19.23
C ARG A 757 -18.29 -15.42 17.79
N LEU A 758 -17.18 -15.68 17.11
CA LEU A 758 -17.16 -16.17 15.73
C LEU A 758 -17.81 -17.57 15.63
N GLU A 759 -17.41 -18.47 16.53
CA GLU A 759 -17.93 -19.84 16.59
C GLU A 759 -19.43 -19.86 16.98
N ARG A 760 -19.85 -19.05 17.96
CA ARG A 760 -21.29 -18.94 18.33
C ARG A 760 -22.15 -18.32 17.22
N THR A 761 -21.63 -17.36 16.46
CA THR A 761 -22.39 -16.72 15.37
C THR A 761 -22.51 -17.68 14.17
N LEU A 762 -21.46 -18.44 13.87
CA LEU A 762 -21.48 -19.51 12.88
C LEU A 762 -22.46 -20.63 13.27
N GLU A 763 -22.48 -21.09 14.52
CA GLU A 763 -23.43 -22.11 14.98
C GLU A 763 -24.89 -21.62 14.95
N THR A 764 -25.13 -20.36 15.33
CA THR A 764 -26.49 -19.79 15.35
C THR A 764 -27.05 -19.61 13.93
N LEU A 765 -26.20 -19.28 12.95
CA LEU A 765 -26.61 -19.10 11.55
C LEU A 765 -26.70 -20.43 10.77
N THR A 766 -25.89 -21.44 11.12
CA THR A 766 -25.97 -22.76 10.50
C THR A 766 -27.25 -23.51 10.89
N ASN A 767 -27.77 -23.26 12.10
CA ASN A 767 -29.04 -23.84 12.58
C ASN A 767 -30.29 -23.23 11.91
N PHE A 768 -30.20 -22.05 11.29
CA PHE A 768 -31.30 -21.46 10.52
C PHE A 768 -31.54 -22.19 9.17
N ASN A 769 -30.55 -22.94 8.68
CA ASN A 769 -30.60 -23.69 7.42
C ASN A 769 -31.11 -25.14 7.56
N ARG A 770 -31.49 -25.58 8.77
CA ARG A 770 -32.07 -26.93 9.01
C ARG A 770 -33.45 -26.84 9.62
N GLY A 771 -34.40 -26.26 8.90
CA GLY A 771 -35.80 -26.35 9.29
C GLY A 771 -36.73 -25.59 8.38
N THR A 772 -37.28 -26.24 7.36
CA THR A 772 -38.71 -26.14 6.97
C THR A 772 -39.01 -27.02 5.75
N THR A 773 -39.44 -28.25 6.02
CA THR A 773 -40.40 -28.97 5.16
C THR A 773 -41.41 -29.66 6.06
N ARG A 774 -42.57 -29.02 6.30
CA ARG A 774 -43.89 -29.67 6.37
C ARG A 774 -45.01 -28.65 6.59
N THR A 775 -45.97 -28.71 5.70
CA THR A 775 -47.30 -28.07 5.67
C THR A 775 -48.22 -28.51 6.83
N GLN A 776 -49.03 -27.60 7.39
CA GLN A 776 -50.51 -27.72 7.44
C GLN A 776 -51.22 -26.51 8.10
N ASN A 777 -52.42 -26.23 7.57
CA ASN A 777 -53.44 -25.23 7.93
C ASN A 777 -53.80 -25.11 9.44
N ARG A 778 -54.11 -23.87 9.89
CA ARG A 778 -55.43 -23.43 10.44
C ARG A 778 -55.33 -22.08 11.21
N GLY A 779 -56.25 -21.16 10.91
CA GLY A 779 -56.96 -20.32 11.90
C GLY A 779 -56.35 -18.99 12.38
N THR A 780 -56.86 -17.88 11.85
CA THR A 780 -57.07 -16.58 12.57
C THR A 780 -58.18 -16.70 13.64
N PRO A 781 -58.45 -15.72 14.56
CA PRO A 781 -57.81 -14.45 15.00
C PRO A 781 -57.74 -14.37 16.58
N PRO A 782 -57.74 -13.22 17.34
CA PRO A 782 -57.71 -11.77 17.01
C PRO A 782 -56.76 -10.85 17.83
N CYS A 783 -56.71 -9.58 17.38
CA CYS A 783 -56.19 -8.37 18.03
C CYS A 783 -56.88 -8.00 19.37
N PRO A 784 -56.26 -7.08 20.14
CA PRO A 784 -56.81 -5.72 20.34
C PRO A 784 -55.74 -4.60 20.13
N ALA A 785 -56.00 -3.52 19.38
CA ALA A 785 -56.59 -2.22 19.80
C ALA A 785 -55.82 -1.57 20.97
N LEU A 786 -55.43 -0.28 21.02
CA LEU A 786 -55.85 0.99 20.41
C LEU A 786 -54.77 2.03 20.84
N ILE A 787 -54.55 3.10 20.05
CA ILE A 787 -54.62 4.51 20.49
C ILE A 787 -54.48 5.38 19.23
N ARG A 788 -55.49 6.23 19.05
CA ARG A 788 -55.63 7.24 18.01
C ARG A 788 -55.94 8.54 18.75
N ILE A 789 -55.25 9.64 18.44
CA ILE A 789 -55.78 10.98 18.66
C ILE A 789 -55.65 11.74 17.34
N LYS A 790 -56.79 12.30 16.92
CA LYS A 790 -57.05 13.08 15.71
C LYS A 790 -56.67 14.56 15.92
N SER A 791 -56.39 15.25 14.82
CA SER A 791 -57.08 16.49 14.47
C SER A 791 -57.19 16.63 12.94
N GLU A 792 -58.34 17.14 12.51
CA GLU A 792 -58.92 17.13 11.16
C GLU A 792 -58.82 18.53 10.47
N PRO A 793 -59.29 18.70 9.21
CA PRO A 793 -58.73 19.58 8.16
C PRO A 793 -59.65 20.76 7.76
N VAL A 794 -59.25 21.56 6.75
CA VAL A 794 -60.15 22.32 5.82
C VAL A 794 -59.48 22.57 4.44
N ASP A 795 -59.99 21.91 3.39
CA ASP A 795 -60.53 22.37 2.07
C ASP A 795 -60.01 23.67 1.40
N HIS A 796 -59.50 23.67 0.15
CA HIS A 796 -60.10 23.68 -1.23
C HIS A 796 -60.07 25.09 -1.89
N GLU A 797 -59.47 25.23 -3.08
CA GLU A 797 -60.17 25.57 -4.35
C GLU A 797 -59.23 25.83 -5.55
N GLU A 798 -59.80 25.59 -6.74
CA GLU A 798 -59.23 25.57 -8.09
C GLU A 798 -59.11 26.96 -8.76
N GLY A 799 -58.35 27.06 -9.86
CA GLY A 799 -58.39 28.20 -10.77
C GLY A 799 -57.55 28.08 -12.05
N ARG A 800 -58.15 27.52 -13.12
CA ARG A 800 -57.83 27.69 -14.56
C ARG A 800 -58.15 29.15 -15.00
N ALA A 801 -57.73 29.77 -16.10
CA ALA A 801 -56.99 29.47 -17.35
C ALA A 801 -56.76 30.80 -18.15
N THR A 802 -56.17 30.68 -19.35
CA THR A 802 -56.19 31.59 -20.55
C THR A 802 -55.08 32.65 -20.66
N HIS A 803 -54.63 33.10 -21.84
CA HIS A 803 -54.30 32.54 -23.18
C HIS A 803 -53.59 33.71 -23.90
N GLY A 804 -52.68 33.45 -24.85
CA GLY A 804 -52.11 34.51 -25.69
C GLY A 804 -51.09 34.02 -26.72
N THR A 805 -51.60 33.72 -27.92
CA THR A 805 -50.91 33.41 -29.19
C THR A 805 -50.39 34.67 -29.90
N VAL A 806 -49.32 34.57 -30.73
CA VAL A 806 -49.22 35.06 -32.13
C VAL A 806 -47.96 34.46 -32.81
N ASP A 807 -48.14 34.12 -34.09
CA ASP A 807 -47.30 33.45 -35.10
C ASP A 807 -46.30 34.34 -35.89
N ASP A 808 -45.19 33.70 -36.34
CA ASP A 808 -44.45 33.77 -37.65
C ASP A 808 -43.74 35.06 -38.18
N PRO A 809 -42.98 35.05 -39.31
CA PRO A 809 -41.76 34.29 -39.69
C PRO A 809 -40.61 35.16 -40.30
N ASP A 810 -39.51 34.48 -40.66
CA ASP A 810 -38.74 34.63 -41.92
C ASP A 810 -37.31 35.24 -41.92
N ILE A 811 -36.43 34.51 -42.62
CA ILE A 811 -35.23 34.88 -43.42
C ILE A 811 -34.08 33.87 -43.25
N ARG A 812 -34.00 32.95 -44.23
CA ARG A 812 -32.79 32.24 -44.73
C ARG A 812 -32.07 33.11 -45.79
N PRO A 813 -31.00 32.67 -46.48
CA PRO A 813 -29.78 31.92 -46.10
C PRO A 813 -28.49 32.56 -46.68
N ARG A 814 -27.30 32.05 -46.35
CA ARG A 814 -26.16 32.04 -47.31
C ARG A 814 -25.43 30.71 -47.30
N LYS A 815 -25.13 30.25 -48.51
CA LYS A 815 -24.55 28.96 -48.92
C LYS A 815 -23.36 29.27 -49.85
N ARG A 816 -22.37 28.35 -49.88
CA ARG A 816 -21.38 28.06 -50.95
C ARG A 816 -20.25 29.10 -51.14
N SER A 817 -19.03 28.72 -51.56
CA SER A 817 -18.66 27.70 -52.56
C SER A 817 -17.22 27.16 -52.44
N GLU A 818 -17.05 25.98 -53.04
CA GLU A 818 -15.81 25.36 -53.52
C GLU A 818 -15.04 26.25 -54.53
N ALA A 819 -13.72 26.01 -54.68
CA ALA A 819 -13.06 25.98 -55.98
C ALA A 819 -11.65 25.34 -55.93
N ASN A 820 -11.37 24.59 -56.99
CA ASN A 820 -10.25 23.72 -57.29
C ASN A 820 -9.09 24.42 -58.05
N MET A 821 -7.96 23.70 -58.11
CA MET A 821 -7.03 23.51 -59.25
C MET A 821 -5.77 24.39 -59.49
N ALA A 822 -4.62 23.70 -59.44
CA ALA A 822 -3.64 23.45 -60.52
C ALA A 822 -2.34 24.29 -60.68
N GLY A 823 -1.25 23.56 -60.98
CA GLY A 823 -0.04 23.96 -61.73
C GLY A 823 1.29 23.74 -60.96
N SER A 824 2.05 22.65 -61.16
CA SER A 824 3.17 22.45 -62.15
C SER A 824 4.34 23.44 -61.96
N SER A 825 5.64 23.12 -61.96
CA SER A 825 6.45 22.11 -62.67
C SER A 825 7.93 22.23 -62.24
N ASP A 826 8.66 21.10 -62.32
CA ASP A 826 10.05 20.90 -62.79
C ASP A 826 11.25 21.72 -62.27
N GLY A 827 12.36 21.01 -61.98
CA GLY A 827 13.71 21.58 -61.95
C GLY A 827 14.80 20.70 -61.30
N GLU A 828 15.36 19.78 -62.10
CA GLU A 828 16.77 19.29 -62.17
C GLU A 828 17.66 19.21 -60.90
N PHE A 829 18.12 18.01 -60.51
CA PHE A 829 19.43 17.41 -60.86
C PHE A 829 20.64 18.35 -60.79
N VAL A 830 21.51 18.20 -59.76
CA VAL A 830 22.98 18.06 -59.92
C VAL A 830 23.57 17.26 -58.75
N SER A 831 24.36 16.26 -59.13
CA SER A 831 25.26 15.37 -58.40
C SER A 831 26.35 16.05 -57.55
N GLY A 832 26.81 15.37 -56.50
CA GLY A 832 28.09 15.69 -55.87
C GLY A 832 28.47 14.76 -54.73
N GLU A 833 29.05 13.61 -55.07
CA GLU A 833 29.80 12.77 -54.12
C GLU A 833 30.94 13.55 -53.44
N LYS A 834 31.17 13.32 -52.14
CA LYS A 834 32.47 12.88 -51.65
C LYS A 834 32.46 12.50 -50.17
N TYR A 835 32.90 11.27 -49.92
CA TYR A 835 33.45 10.79 -48.67
C TYR A 835 34.62 11.68 -48.19
N MET A 836 34.67 12.00 -46.90
CA MET A 836 35.90 11.83 -46.11
C MET A 836 35.59 11.72 -44.61
N ARG A 837 35.96 10.57 -44.04
CA ARG A 837 36.26 10.41 -42.61
C ARG A 837 37.46 11.30 -42.26
N ILE A 838 37.49 11.82 -41.03
CA ILE A 838 38.62 11.70 -40.06
C ILE A 838 38.40 12.62 -38.83
N THR A 839 38.43 11.97 -37.65
CA THR A 839 38.79 12.41 -36.26
C THR A 839 38.02 13.51 -35.50
N SER A 840 37.32 13.06 -34.45
CA SER A 840 37.46 13.35 -32.99
C SER A 840 37.38 14.80 -32.46
N PRO A 841 36.95 15.03 -31.19
CA PRO A 841 36.63 14.08 -30.11
C PRO A 841 35.15 13.75 -29.93
#